data_AF-A0A1H5VRN0-F1
#
_entry.id   AF-A0A1H5VRN0-F1
#
_cell.length_a   1.000
_cell.length_b   1.000
_cell.length_c   1.000
_cell.angle_alpha   90.00
_cell.angle_beta   90.00
_cell.angle_gamma   90.00
#
_symmetry.space_group_name_H-M   'P 1'
#
loop_
_entity.id
_entity.type
_entity.pdbx_description
1 polymer ?
#
loop_
_entity_poly.entity_id
_entity_poly.type
_entity_poly.pdbx_seq_one_letter_code
_entity_poly.pdbx_strand_id
1 'polypeptide(L)'
;MQIGETMPKEANVRHALFALALAAAVLIRFLVAPNVFGYEADVRTFMAWADRAFTVGFGNLYTDPGYFLDYPPGYMYILYLIGAAHHLFGIEWGTGLSLVLLKTPPMLADLLASVLLYRLALRHVNVRQAALLASLYMLNPAVWINSAAWGQVDSLFMLFVLLSLLRVEDRKFPAAAVYLGLAVLLKPQGLLFGPFFLLALFWRFRHKGFGRELAVSAAAGAAAFLLPALPFAWKMEPLWLPNLYFGTLASYPYASLNAFNLLALLGGNFEPADGRLFSLTYGAWGTLLFVLSLLFALAFLAKNMGRKGAGLYAGFLFAASAFMLMTKMHERYLFYGLLLLLAAYLRTKDRRLLVLFAGFSVTHFANVGYVLWKSTKGMFHIPKHDPVLILVSLVNVLLFAMAWQAARTWAQKAAGVDARPQGGTAAGKGLFAGVMNRGSVVWDRDGAVAARQPLLTKKDGWLMGGITAVYAVIALINLGSFDAPQTFWKPVGQTDTVVADLGATKHLTRIHDFAGAGEGEFRYEFSVDGVTWNEPIDVKSDYTKVFTWNVVKTERDARYVKITPLAPGFALHEAAFFDGASDTPLPVSVLPGEDTQTSGDHRKVFDEQAIVPASPGYKDGTYFDEIYHARTAYEHLYRIEPYESTHPPLGKILISAGIALFGMNPFGWRIVGTLFGVAMLPLMYVMAKRLFGRTEYAAMAAFLFAVDFMHFAQTRISTIDVYGVFFIMLMFAFMYRYTTLSFYDVPLRKTLLPLGLAGVTFGIGAASKWIVIYGGAGLAVLLALSLWERFGEYRQARRGLAEWSREASTAEGPDRVRTGDRPAEAAGASGISAVSGEAGQPRIPGVFERFHTAESTEEDRERWRHIVRKFPRNTVYTLLFCVVFYVLIPAAIYAASYIPFMLVPGPGHGLADVVTYQQHMYSYHSGLVATHPFSSSWWEWPLMLRPIWYYKGEFVPPGSMSSIVSFGNPLVWWPGLLCVLLALWAAVKTKNKPLRFLLIAYASQYLPWMLVPRLTFIYHYFAMVPFMILMIIFFLRHLIETRPKLKRWIYVYLAGAAVLFAVFYPLLSGLVVDDSYTGWLRWLPGWSFF
;
A
#
# COMPACT_ATOMS: atom_id res chain seq x y z
N MET A 1 52.44 14.68 3.62
CA MET A 1 53.22 13.72 2.81
C MET A 1 53.60 14.45 1.54
N GLN A 2 54.90 14.66 1.33
CA GLN A 2 55.48 15.39 0.20
C GLN A 2 55.18 14.68 -1.12
N ILE A 3 54.98 15.48 -2.17
CA ILE A 3 54.78 15.05 -3.55
C ILE A 3 56.17 14.88 -4.16
N GLY A 4 56.58 13.65 -4.45
CA GLY A 4 57.87 13.41 -5.12
C GLY A 4 58.51 12.07 -4.81
N GLU A 5 57.80 10.95 -4.92
CA GLU A 5 58.42 9.64 -5.12
C GLU A 5 57.62 8.85 -6.15
N THR A 6 58.30 8.40 -7.19
CA THR A 6 57.79 7.59 -8.29
C THR A 6 57.27 6.25 -7.74
N MET A 7 55.97 6.01 -7.86
CA MET A 7 55.35 4.77 -7.37
C MET A 7 55.77 3.54 -8.21
N PRO A 8 56.01 2.36 -7.59
CA PRO A 8 56.37 1.14 -8.29
C PRO A 8 55.26 0.66 -9.24
N LYS A 9 55.62 0.03 -10.37
CA LYS A 9 54.72 -0.42 -11.45
C LYS A 9 53.53 -1.28 -10.99
N GLU A 10 53.62 -1.97 -9.85
CA GLU A 10 52.51 -2.76 -9.26
C GLU A 10 51.39 -1.92 -8.62
N ALA A 11 51.61 -0.63 -8.31
CA ALA A 11 50.59 0.27 -7.78
C ALA A 11 49.58 0.71 -8.86
N ASN A 12 49.99 0.79 -10.13
CA ASN A 12 49.16 1.27 -11.23
C ASN A 12 47.99 0.33 -11.56
N VAL A 13 48.18 -0.99 -11.45
CA VAL A 13 47.10 -1.98 -11.68
C VAL A 13 46.05 -1.95 -10.57
N ARG A 14 46.42 -1.55 -9.34
CA ARG A 14 45.52 -1.58 -8.18
C ARG A 14 44.44 -0.50 -8.23
N HIS A 15 44.71 0.63 -8.88
CA HIS A 15 43.76 1.75 -9.01
C HIS A 15 42.92 1.71 -10.30
N ALA A 16 43.18 0.78 -11.20
CA ALA A 16 42.51 0.67 -12.50
C ALA A 16 40.98 0.60 -12.39
N LEU A 17 40.44 -0.11 -11.39
CA LEU A 17 39.00 -0.21 -11.16
C LEU A 17 38.36 1.15 -10.82
N PHE A 18 39.03 1.97 -10.00
CA PHE A 18 38.55 3.30 -9.67
C PHE A 18 38.63 4.23 -10.89
N ALA A 19 39.73 4.18 -11.63
CA ALA A 19 39.90 4.96 -12.86
C ALA A 19 38.84 4.60 -13.92
N LEU A 20 38.54 3.30 -14.10
CA LEU A 20 37.49 2.83 -15.01
C LEU A 20 36.11 3.32 -14.57
N ALA A 21 35.79 3.21 -13.27
CA ALA A 21 34.51 3.71 -12.75
C ALA A 21 34.40 5.24 -12.90
N LEU A 22 35.48 5.98 -12.68
CA LEU A 22 35.53 7.43 -12.87
C LEU A 22 35.34 7.80 -14.34
N ALA A 23 36.01 7.10 -15.26
CA ALA A 23 35.85 7.30 -16.71
C ALA A 23 34.41 7.00 -17.15
N ALA A 24 33.80 5.92 -16.65
CA ALA A 24 32.39 5.62 -16.90
C ALA A 24 31.47 6.71 -16.34
N ALA A 25 31.74 7.22 -15.14
CA ALA A 25 30.96 8.30 -14.53
C ALA A 25 31.06 9.63 -15.30
N VAL A 26 32.23 9.93 -15.86
CA VAL A 26 32.44 11.06 -16.78
C VAL A 26 31.66 10.84 -18.06
N LEU A 27 31.81 9.68 -18.70
CA LEU A 27 31.11 9.35 -19.95
C LEU A 27 29.59 9.47 -19.80
N ILE A 28 28.99 8.90 -18.75
CA ILE A 28 27.54 9.01 -18.49
C ILE A 28 27.12 10.48 -18.42
N ARG A 29 27.89 11.32 -17.72
CA ARG A 29 27.59 12.75 -17.57
C ARG A 29 27.67 13.52 -18.90
N PHE A 30 28.69 13.26 -19.71
CA PHE A 30 28.84 13.87 -21.03
C PHE A 30 27.84 13.33 -22.06
N LEU A 31 27.29 12.12 -21.87
CA LEU A 31 26.19 11.61 -22.68
C LEU A 31 24.85 12.22 -22.27
N VAL A 32 24.61 12.44 -20.97
CA VAL A 32 23.32 12.96 -20.47
C VAL A 32 23.21 14.48 -20.63
N ALA A 33 24.25 15.24 -20.26
CA ALA A 33 24.19 16.69 -20.20
C ALA A 33 23.76 17.42 -21.49
N PRO A 34 24.26 17.07 -22.70
CA PRO A 34 23.84 17.74 -23.94
C PRO A 34 22.46 17.28 -24.45
N ASN A 35 22.00 16.10 -24.03
CA ASN A 35 20.79 15.47 -24.55
C ASN A 35 19.54 15.68 -23.67
N VAL A 36 19.72 16.20 -22.46
CA VAL A 36 18.64 16.52 -21.53
C VAL A 36 18.71 18.00 -21.22
N PHE A 37 17.69 18.77 -21.61
CA PHE A 37 17.65 20.21 -21.33
C PHE A 37 17.72 20.48 -19.82
N GLY A 38 16.89 19.78 -19.03
CA GLY A 38 16.76 19.93 -17.59
C GLY A 38 15.41 20.54 -17.22
N TYR A 39 15.25 20.99 -15.98
CA TYR A 39 14.04 21.70 -15.57
C TYR A 39 14.07 23.11 -16.15
N GLU A 40 13.12 23.40 -17.04
CA GLU A 40 13.22 24.53 -17.96
C GLU A 40 13.39 25.87 -17.26
N ALA A 41 12.60 26.12 -16.21
CA ALA A 41 12.68 27.36 -15.44
C ALA A 41 14.06 27.57 -14.81
N ASP A 42 14.67 26.54 -14.24
CA ASP A 42 15.98 26.64 -13.58
C ASP A 42 17.09 26.88 -14.61
N VAL A 43 17.12 26.07 -15.68
CA VAL A 43 18.19 26.08 -16.68
C VAL A 43 18.21 27.40 -17.45
N ARG A 44 17.04 27.89 -17.87
CA ARG A 44 16.93 29.20 -18.55
C ARG A 44 17.34 30.34 -17.63
N THR A 45 16.97 30.26 -16.35
CA THR A 45 17.35 31.27 -15.36
C THR A 45 18.86 31.32 -15.18
N PHE A 46 19.54 30.17 -15.08
CA PHE A 46 21.00 30.14 -14.99
C PHE A 46 21.71 30.64 -16.26
N MET A 47 21.16 30.38 -17.45
CA MET A 47 21.67 30.96 -18.70
C MET A 47 21.54 32.49 -18.70
N ALA A 48 20.37 33.01 -18.33
CA ALA A 48 20.12 34.45 -18.25
C ALA A 48 21.04 35.13 -17.22
N TRP A 49 21.25 34.51 -16.07
CA TRP A 49 22.16 35.02 -15.05
C TRP A 49 23.62 34.95 -15.47
N ALA A 50 24.04 33.90 -16.19
CA ALA A 50 25.40 33.79 -16.73
C ALA A 50 25.69 34.88 -17.74
N ASP A 51 24.76 35.11 -18.67
CA ASP A 51 24.86 36.20 -19.65
C ASP A 51 24.93 37.57 -18.96
N ARG A 52 23.99 37.85 -18.06
CA ARG A 52 23.95 39.12 -17.31
C ARG A 52 25.19 39.34 -16.46
N ALA A 53 25.67 38.32 -15.74
CA ALA A 53 26.86 38.42 -14.91
C ALA A 53 28.06 38.91 -15.71
N PHE A 54 28.23 38.40 -16.94
CA PHE A 54 29.31 38.80 -17.83
C PHE A 54 29.09 40.18 -18.46
N THR A 55 27.91 40.46 -19.00
CA THR A 55 27.64 41.68 -19.77
C THR A 55 27.53 42.94 -18.91
N VAL A 56 26.96 42.82 -17.71
CA VAL A 56 26.70 43.96 -16.80
C VAL A 56 27.78 44.10 -15.72
N GLY A 57 28.52 43.02 -15.45
CA GLY A 57 29.59 42.96 -14.46
C GLY A 57 29.11 42.89 -13.00
N PHE A 58 29.99 42.48 -12.09
CA PHE A 58 29.64 42.20 -10.69
C PHE A 58 29.01 43.38 -9.93
N GLY A 59 29.53 44.60 -10.13
CA GLY A 59 29.08 45.78 -9.39
C GLY A 59 27.67 46.27 -9.73
N ASN A 60 27.09 45.82 -10.85
CA ASN A 60 25.75 46.19 -11.30
C ASN A 60 24.78 44.98 -11.32
N LEU A 61 25.25 43.79 -10.94
CA LEU A 61 24.48 42.55 -11.13
C LEU A 61 23.16 42.54 -10.33
N TYR A 62 23.21 43.04 -9.09
CA TYR A 62 22.09 43.07 -8.14
C TYR A 62 21.39 44.44 -8.03
N THR A 63 21.78 45.44 -8.83
CA THR A 63 21.26 46.81 -8.67
C THR A 63 19.87 47.03 -9.25
N ASP A 64 19.36 46.08 -10.04
CA ASP A 64 18.04 46.14 -10.67
C ASP A 64 17.02 45.37 -9.81
N PRO A 65 16.13 46.06 -9.07
CA PRO A 65 15.16 45.41 -8.20
C PRO A 65 14.06 44.65 -8.95
N GLY A 66 13.87 44.92 -10.26
CA GLY A 66 12.89 44.23 -11.09
C GLY A 66 13.39 42.92 -11.69
N TYR A 67 14.70 42.64 -11.61
CA TYR A 67 15.30 41.46 -12.19
C TYR A 67 15.36 40.31 -11.18
N PHE A 68 14.75 39.17 -11.53
CA PHE A 68 14.76 37.99 -10.67
C PHE A 68 16.16 37.39 -10.57
N LEU A 69 16.78 37.50 -9.38
CA LEU A 69 18.07 36.91 -9.06
C LEU A 69 18.12 36.61 -7.55
N ASP A 70 17.99 35.33 -7.19
CA ASP A 70 17.82 34.87 -5.80
C ASP A 70 19.00 34.04 -5.26
N TYR A 71 20.07 33.89 -6.06
CA TYR A 71 21.31 33.21 -5.64
C TYR A 71 22.33 34.18 -5.04
N PRO A 72 23.16 33.73 -4.08
CA PRO A 72 24.20 34.59 -3.52
C PRO A 72 25.43 34.74 -4.44
N PRO A 73 26.31 35.72 -4.14
CA PRO A 73 27.47 36.06 -4.96
C PRO A 73 28.41 34.92 -5.34
N GLY A 74 28.57 33.90 -4.50
CA GLY A 74 29.53 32.82 -4.73
C GLY A 74 29.25 32.03 -6.01
N TYR A 75 27.98 31.78 -6.34
CA TYR A 75 27.63 31.08 -7.58
C TYR A 75 27.74 31.99 -8.81
N MET A 76 27.60 33.31 -8.64
CA MET A 76 27.69 34.27 -9.75
C MET A 76 29.08 34.33 -10.37
N TYR A 77 30.15 34.05 -9.62
CA TYR A 77 31.48 33.88 -10.20
C TYR A 77 31.55 32.74 -11.20
N ILE A 78 30.85 31.64 -10.93
CA ILE A 78 30.84 30.47 -11.80
C ILE A 78 30.03 30.77 -13.06
N LEU A 79 28.86 31.39 -12.89
CA LEU A 79 28.01 31.80 -14.00
C LEU A 79 28.70 32.88 -14.86
N TYR A 80 29.47 33.79 -14.27
CA TYR A 80 30.29 34.75 -15.00
C TYR A 80 31.29 34.07 -15.93
N LEU A 81 32.00 33.03 -15.46
CA LEU A 81 32.95 32.28 -16.31
C LEU A 81 32.23 31.54 -17.44
N ILE A 82 31.01 31.05 -17.20
CA ILE A 82 30.17 30.42 -18.22
C ILE A 82 29.70 31.46 -19.24
N GLY A 83 29.24 32.63 -18.81
CA GLY A 83 28.89 33.75 -19.68
C GLY A 83 30.08 34.26 -20.49
N ALA A 84 31.25 34.36 -19.87
CA ALA A 84 32.49 34.73 -20.56
C ALA A 84 32.84 33.73 -21.65
N ALA A 85 32.74 32.43 -21.38
CA ALA A 85 32.99 31.39 -22.39
C ALA A 85 31.92 31.40 -23.50
N HIS A 86 30.65 31.65 -23.16
CA HIS A 86 29.58 31.85 -24.15
C HIS A 86 29.94 32.97 -25.14
N HIS A 87 30.29 34.16 -24.64
CA HIS A 87 30.64 35.33 -25.46
C HIS A 87 31.97 35.16 -26.21
N LEU A 88 33.00 34.61 -25.55
CA LEU A 88 34.34 34.47 -26.13
C LEU A 88 34.39 33.45 -27.28
N PHE A 89 33.61 32.38 -27.20
CA PHE A 89 33.59 31.29 -28.19
C PHE A 89 32.36 31.29 -29.09
N GLY A 90 31.44 32.25 -28.94
CA GLY A 90 30.21 32.34 -29.74
C GLY A 90 29.27 31.14 -29.59
N ILE A 91 29.16 30.56 -28.39
CA ILE A 91 28.40 29.33 -28.14
C ILE A 91 26.92 29.67 -27.95
N GLU A 92 26.03 29.46 -28.92
CA GLU A 92 24.61 29.78 -28.77
C GLU A 92 23.93 29.11 -27.54
N TRP A 93 23.11 29.86 -26.80
CA TRP A 93 22.35 29.37 -25.66
C TRP A 93 21.31 28.32 -26.07
N GLY A 94 21.12 27.30 -25.24
CA GLY A 94 20.17 26.21 -25.50
C GLY A 94 20.74 25.08 -26.38
N THR A 95 21.92 25.26 -26.97
CA THR A 95 22.64 24.18 -27.67
C THR A 95 23.19 23.14 -26.68
N GLY A 96 23.42 21.91 -27.15
CA GLY A 96 24.01 20.85 -26.33
C GLY A 96 25.36 21.23 -25.70
N LEU A 97 26.19 22.02 -26.42
CA LEU A 97 27.46 22.50 -25.90
C LEU A 97 27.27 23.52 -24.76
N SER A 98 26.32 24.46 -24.90
CA SER A 98 26.00 25.41 -23.83
C SER A 98 25.47 24.71 -22.57
N LEU A 99 24.68 23.64 -22.74
CA LEU A 99 24.18 22.82 -21.63
C LEU A 99 25.31 22.07 -20.92
N VAL A 100 26.25 21.49 -21.67
CA VAL A 100 27.44 20.85 -21.08
C VAL A 100 28.25 21.85 -20.27
N LEU A 101 28.49 23.05 -20.82
CA LEU A 101 29.25 24.11 -20.13
C LEU A 101 28.56 24.51 -18.81
N LEU A 102 27.25 24.75 -18.86
CA LEU A 102 26.44 25.14 -17.70
C LEU A 102 26.43 24.06 -16.59
N LYS A 103 26.37 22.78 -16.98
CA LYS A 103 26.26 21.65 -16.05
C LYS A 103 27.62 21.12 -15.58
N THR A 104 28.72 21.57 -16.19
CA THR A 104 30.07 21.10 -15.84
C THR A 104 30.46 21.35 -14.37
N PRO A 105 30.19 22.52 -13.76
CA PRO A 105 30.54 22.75 -12.37
C PRO A 105 29.93 21.74 -11.37
N PRO A 106 28.59 21.48 -11.35
CA PRO A 106 28.05 20.45 -10.47
C PRO A 106 28.49 19.03 -10.85
N MET A 107 28.66 18.72 -12.14
CA MET A 107 29.18 17.41 -12.58
C MET A 107 30.60 17.16 -12.03
N LEU A 108 31.47 18.16 -12.10
CA LEU A 108 32.82 18.10 -11.55
C LEU A 108 32.81 17.95 -10.03
N ALA A 109 31.91 18.66 -9.35
CA ALA A 109 31.77 18.56 -7.90
C ALA A 109 31.40 17.14 -7.44
N ASP A 110 30.51 16.43 -8.15
CA ASP A 110 30.21 15.02 -7.87
C ASP A 110 31.45 14.12 -7.98
N LEU A 111 32.24 14.32 -9.03
CA LEU A 111 33.44 13.53 -9.31
C LEU A 111 34.50 13.80 -8.24
N LEU A 112 34.70 15.06 -7.85
CA LEU A 112 35.61 15.45 -6.77
C LEU A 112 35.15 14.90 -5.41
N ALA A 113 33.85 14.94 -5.11
CA ALA A 113 33.29 14.31 -3.91
C ALA A 113 33.56 12.80 -3.91
N SER A 114 33.48 12.15 -5.07
CA SER A 114 33.76 10.72 -5.23
C SER A 114 35.25 10.38 -5.03
N VAL A 115 36.16 11.23 -5.51
CA VAL A 115 37.60 11.13 -5.22
C VAL A 115 37.87 11.27 -3.72
N LEU A 116 37.16 12.18 -3.05
CA LEU A 116 37.26 12.35 -1.60
C LEU A 116 36.75 11.13 -0.83
N LEU A 117 35.60 10.56 -1.23
CA LEU A 117 35.07 9.32 -0.67
C LEU A 117 36.03 8.14 -0.89
N TYR A 118 36.65 8.04 -2.06
CA TYR A 118 37.65 7.03 -2.36
C TYR A 118 38.86 7.14 -1.42
N ARG A 119 39.42 8.34 -1.28
CA ARG A 119 40.52 8.62 -0.34
C ARG A 119 40.13 8.32 1.11
N LEU A 120 38.87 8.58 1.48
CA LEU A 120 38.36 8.28 2.80
C LEU A 120 38.26 6.77 3.04
N ALA A 121 37.79 6.02 2.04
CA ALA A 121 37.66 4.57 2.09
C ALA A 121 39.03 3.86 2.14
N LEU A 122 40.04 4.34 1.40
CA LEU A 122 41.41 3.79 1.40
C LEU A 122 42.07 3.75 2.79
N ARG A 123 41.62 4.59 3.73
CA ARG A 123 42.12 4.56 5.11
C ARG A 123 41.67 3.33 5.91
N HIS A 124 40.68 2.59 5.41
CA HIS A 124 39.96 1.58 6.20
C HIS A 124 39.67 0.27 5.47
N VAL A 125 39.76 0.24 4.14
CA VAL A 125 39.50 -0.94 3.30
C VAL A 125 40.53 -1.05 2.18
N ASN A 126 40.60 -2.21 1.52
CA ASN A 126 41.50 -2.41 0.40
C ASN A 126 41.08 -1.59 -0.84
N VAL A 127 42.00 -1.47 -1.81
CA VAL A 127 41.83 -0.60 -3.00
C VAL A 127 40.58 -0.95 -3.82
N ARG A 128 40.26 -2.25 -3.96
CA ARG A 128 39.07 -2.71 -4.69
C ARG A 128 37.78 -2.31 -3.96
N GLN A 129 37.72 -2.53 -2.65
CA GLN A 129 36.57 -2.16 -1.83
C GLN A 129 36.39 -0.64 -1.77
N ALA A 130 37.49 0.12 -1.68
CA ALA A 130 37.45 1.58 -1.74
C ALA A 130 36.88 2.06 -3.08
N ALA A 131 37.30 1.46 -4.19
CA ALA A 131 36.81 1.78 -5.52
C ALA A 131 35.30 1.53 -5.61
N LEU A 132 34.85 0.33 -5.22
CA LEU A 132 33.42 -0.02 -5.21
C LEU A 132 32.58 0.95 -4.37
N LEU A 133 33.05 1.32 -3.17
CA LEU A 133 32.32 2.25 -2.30
C LEU A 133 32.24 3.67 -2.86
N ALA A 134 33.28 4.15 -3.55
CA ALA A 134 33.21 5.43 -4.25
C ALA A 134 32.31 5.35 -5.50
N SER A 135 32.30 4.20 -6.20
CA SER A 135 31.42 3.95 -7.35
C SER A 135 29.93 4.06 -6.97
N LEU A 136 29.56 3.70 -5.73
CA LEU A 136 28.19 3.86 -5.22
C LEU A 136 27.69 5.31 -5.24
N TYR A 137 28.57 6.31 -5.31
CA TYR A 137 28.19 7.72 -5.43
C TYR A 137 28.30 8.22 -6.88
N MET A 138 29.46 8.06 -7.52
CA MET A 138 29.69 8.63 -8.86
C MET A 138 28.78 8.04 -9.95
N LEU A 139 28.40 6.76 -9.84
CA LEU A 139 27.53 6.07 -10.81
C LEU A 139 26.05 6.09 -10.40
N ASN A 140 25.73 6.67 -9.25
CA ASN A 140 24.38 6.65 -8.71
C ASN A 140 23.43 7.53 -9.56
N PRO A 141 22.33 6.98 -10.09
CA PRO A 141 21.33 7.76 -10.82
C PRO A 141 20.79 8.95 -10.06
N ALA A 142 20.61 8.82 -8.75
CA ALA A 142 20.15 9.89 -7.88
C ALA A 142 21.12 11.08 -7.82
N VAL A 143 22.40 10.85 -8.13
CA VAL A 143 23.45 11.88 -8.10
C VAL A 143 23.58 12.56 -9.46
N TRP A 144 23.81 11.79 -10.53
CA TRP A 144 24.02 12.38 -11.85
C TRP A 144 22.73 12.93 -12.49
N ILE A 145 21.53 12.52 -12.04
CA ILE A 145 20.29 13.17 -12.49
C ILE A 145 20.22 14.63 -12.01
N ASN A 146 20.72 14.92 -10.80
CA ASN A 146 20.70 16.28 -10.26
C ASN A 146 21.74 17.18 -10.95
N SER A 147 22.94 16.65 -11.19
CA SER A 147 24.02 17.41 -11.83
C SER A 147 23.94 17.44 -13.36
N ALA A 148 23.92 16.28 -14.03
CA ALA A 148 24.00 16.20 -15.49
C ALA A 148 22.65 16.30 -16.20
N ALA A 149 21.58 15.71 -15.65
CA ALA A 149 20.28 15.80 -16.30
C ALA A 149 19.60 17.15 -15.99
N TRP A 150 19.49 17.51 -14.71
CA TRP A 150 18.82 18.74 -14.27
C TRP A 150 19.72 19.98 -14.41
N GLY A 151 20.97 19.91 -13.94
CA GLY A 151 21.90 21.05 -13.94
C GLY A 151 21.95 21.85 -12.64
N GLN A 152 21.49 21.30 -11.52
CA GLN A 152 21.48 22.01 -10.23
C GLN A 152 22.85 22.02 -9.54
N VAL A 153 23.15 23.11 -8.84
CA VAL A 153 24.45 23.35 -8.18
C VAL A 153 24.59 22.72 -6.78
N ASP A 154 23.63 21.89 -6.37
CA ASP A 154 23.63 21.24 -5.05
C ASP A 154 24.90 20.43 -4.77
N SER A 155 25.46 19.77 -5.79
CA SER A 155 26.70 19.00 -5.70
C SER A 155 27.89 19.84 -5.25
N LEU A 156 28.00 21.06 -5.76
CA LEU A 156 29.10 21.97 -5.43
C LEU A 156 28.95 22.47 -3.99
N PHE A 157 27.75 22.90 -3.62
CA PHE A 157 27.41 23.29 -2.26
C PHE A 157 27.74 22.17 -1.25
N MET A 158 27.29 20.94 -1.53
CA MET A 158 27.49 19.80 -0.62
C MET A 158 28.95 19.35 -0.51
N LEU A 159 29.78 19.57 -1.54
CA LEU A 159 31.22 19.32 -1.47
C LEU A 159 31.87 20.18 -0.38
N PHE A 160 31.53 21.48 -0.31
CA PHE A 160 32.05 22.38 0.73
C PHE A 160 31.52 22.04 2.12
N VAL A 161 30.24 21.65 2.25
CA VAL A 161 29.68 21.16 3.52
C VAL A 161 30.43 19.91 4.01
N LEU A 162 30.67 18.93 3.12
CA LEU A 162 31.44 17.74 3.47
C LEU A 162 32.87 18.08 3.90
N LEU A 163 33.56 18.97 3.18
CA LEU A 163 34.90 19.42 3.54
C LEU A 163 34.92 20.13 4.90
N SER A 164 33.92 20.97 5.19
CA SER A 164 33.77 21.63 6.49
C SER A 164 33.62 20.59 7.61
N LEU A 165 32.69 19.64 7.49
CA LEU A 165 32.46 18.61 8.50
C LEU A 165 33.68 17.70 8.71
N LEU A 166 34.40 17.34 7.63
CA LEU A 166 35.64 16.58 7.75
C LEU A 166 36.74 17.38 8.47
N ARG A 167 36.83 18.70 8.26
CA ARG A 167 37.77 19.55 8.99
C ARG A 167 37.38 19.77 10.45
N VAL A 168 36.08 19.79 10.77
CA VAL A 168 35.60 19.73 12.15
C VAL A 168 36.05 18.43 12.83
N GLU A 169 35.92 17.27 12.16
CA GLU A 169 36.43 15.99 12.68
C GLU A 169 37.95 16.02 12.90
N ASP A 170 38.70 16.63 11.97
CA ASP A 170 40.15 16.80 12.06
C ASP A 170 40.56 17.89 13.08
N ARG A 171 39.60 18.53 13.77
CA ARG A 171 39.81 19.65 14.73
C ARG A 171 40.49 20.87 14.11
N LYS A 172 40.30 21.12 12.82
CA LYS A 172 40.81 22.28 12.08
C LYS A 172 39.71 23.31 11.88
N PHE A 173 39.25 23.94 12.97
CA PHE A 173 38.08 24.82 12.96
C PHE A 173 38.22 26.05 12.04
N PRO A 174 39.37 26.72 11.91
CA PRO A 174 39.51 27.82 10.96
C PRO A 174 39.27 27.38 9.50
N ALA A 175 39.84 26.23 9.10
CA ALA A 175 39.62 25.69 7.76
C ALA A 175 38.16 25.24 7.56
N ALA A 176 37.54 24.66 8.59
CA ALA A 176 36.12 24.30 8.56
C ALA A 176 35.22 25.54 8.41
N ALA A 177 35.55 26.65 9.08
CA ALA A 177 34.84 27.91 8.98
C ALA A 177 34.94 28.52 7.58
N VAL A 178 36.12 28.46 6.94
CA VAL A 178 36.30 28.89 5.54
C VAL A 178 35.38 28.09 4.61
N TYR A 179 35.41 26.75 4.69
CA TYR A 179 34.54 25.92 3.84
C TYR A 179 33.06 26.13 4.11
N LEU A 180 32.67 26.38 5.36
CA LEU A 180 31.28 26.72 5.69
C LEU A 180 30.88 28.08 5.13
N GLY A 181 31.75 29.11 5.25
CA GLY A 181 31.52 30.43 4.67
C GLY A 181 31.36 30.39 3.15
N LEU A 182 32.21 29.60 2.47
CA LEU A 182 32.07 29.35 1.02
C LEU A 182 30.79 28.60 0.67
N ALA A 183 30.38 27.62 1.48
CA ALA A 183 29.11 26.91 1.28
C ALA A 183 27.90 27.85 1.40
N VAL A 184 27.91 28.75 2.39
CA VAL A 184 26.87 29.78 2.58
C VAL A 184 26.83 30.72 1.38
N LEU A 185 27.98 31.17 0.87
CA LEU A 185 28.07 32.00 -0.33
C LEU A 185 27.57 31.34 -1.62
N LEU A 186 27.56 30.01 -1.68
CA LEU A 186 26.99 29.30 -2.82
C LEU A 186 25.48 29.17 -2.69
N LYS A 187 24.99 28.90 -1.46
CA LYS A 187 23.58 28.64 -1.17
C LYS A 187 23.22 29.04 0.27
N PRO A 188 22.11 29.78 0.50
CA PRO A 188 21.65 30.14 1.84
C PRO A 188 21.47 28.96 2.80
N GLN A 189 21.13 27.79 2.25
CA GLN A 189 20.99 26.53 2.98
C GLN A 189 22.27 26.14 3.76
N GLY A 190 23.44 26.69 3.43
CA GLY A 190 24.67 26.50 4.21
C GLY A 190 24.58 26.98 5.65
N LEU A 191 23.77 28.01 5.93
CA LEU A 191 23.58 28.55 7.29
C LEU A 191 23.04 27.49 8.25
N LEU A 192 22.26 26.55 7.71
CA LEU A 192 21.65 25.47 8.46
C LEU A 192 22.66 24.48 9.08
N PHE A 193 23.90 24.43 8.57
CA PHE A 193 24.97 23.62 9.15
C PHE A 193 25.78 24.36 10.23
N GLY A 194 25.55 25.68 10.40
CA GLY A 194 26.17 26.52 11.43
C GLY A 194 26.02 25.99 12.86
N PRO A 195 24.82 25.59 13.32
CA PRO A 195 24.64 25.03 14.66
C PRO A 195 25.53 23.80 14.95
N PHE A 196 25.78 22.95 13.97
CA PHE A 196 26.66 21.78 14.13
C PHE A 196 28.13 22.19 14.26
N PHE A 197 28.57 23.15 13.46
CA PHE A 197 29.91 23.74 13.56
C PHE A 197 30.11 24.42 14.92
N LEU A 198 29.16 25.28 15.33
CA LEU A 198 29.21 26.00 16.59
C LEU A 198 29.19 25.04 17.78
N LEU A 199 28.31 24.05 17.81
CA LEU A 199 28.28 23.05 18.87
C LEU A 199 29.62 22.30 18.99
N ALA A 200 30.21 21.90 17.86
CA ALA A 200 31.51 21.22 17.86
C ALA A 200 32.67 22.13 18.33
N LEU A 201 32.64 23.42 17.98
CA LEU A 201 33.63 24.42 18.41
C LEU A 201 33.47 24.73 19.90
N PHE A 202 32.27 25.10 20.35
CA PHE A 202 31.98 25.44 21.75
C PHE A 202 32.11 24.26 22.70
N TRP A 203 32.01 23.01 22.23
CA TRP A 203 32.35 21.83 23.04
C TRP A 203 33.79 21.88 23.58
N ARG A 204 34.66 22.68 22.96
CA ARG A 204 36.06 22.89 23.37
C ARG A 204 36.28 24.12 24.23
N PHE A 205 35.25 24.75 24.79
CA PHE A 205 35.38 25.99 25.56
C PHE A 205 36.39 25.90 26.73
N ARG A 206 36.61 24.70 27.28
CA ARG A 206 37.59 24.43 28.35
C ARG A 206 39.04 24.24 27.86
N HIS A 207 39.30 24.28 26.56
CA HIS A 207 40.63 24.07 25.99
C HIS A 207 41.51 25.34 26.11
N LYS A 208 42.77 25.18 26.54
CA LYS A 208 43.75 26.29 26.53
C LYS A 208 43.93 26.81 25.10
N GLY A 209 43.56 28.06 24.86
CA GLY A 209 43.60 28.68 23.52
C GLY A 209 42.28 28.69 22.75
N PHE A 210 41.16 28.28 23.37
CA PHE A 210 39.82 28.36 22.77
C PHE A 210 39.48 29.78 22.26
N GLY A 211 39.80 30.84 23.01
CA GLY A 211 39.53 32.22 22.58
C GLY A 211 40.21 32.58 21.26
N ARG A 212 41.47 32.17 21.07
CA ARG A 212 42.19 32.35 19.79
C ARG A 212 41.57 31.49 18.67
N GLU A 213 41.25 30.23 18.95
CA GLU A 213 40.62 29.33 17.98
C GLU A 213 39.24 29.85 17.53
N LEU A 214 38.44 30.38 18.45
CA LEU A 214 37.16 31.04 18.19
C LEU A 214 37.35 32.29 17.34
N ALA A 215 38.23 33.21 17.75
CA ALA A 215 38.49 34.46 17.02
C ALA A 215 39.01 34.21 15.59
N VAL A 216 39.97 33.30 15.43
CA VAL A 216 40.52 32.94 14.11
C VAL A 216 39.47 32.24 13.25
N SER A 217 38.63 31.37 13.83
CA SER A 217 37.56 30.71 13.07
C SER A 217 36.48 31.69 12.63
N ALA A 218 36.09 32.61 13.51
CA ALA A 218 35.13 33.68 13.19
C ALA A 218 35.70 34.61 12.10
N ALA A 219 36.94 35.07 12.24
CA ALA A 219 37.59 35.92 11.25
C ALA A 219 37.77 35.20 9.90
N ALA A 220 38.19 33.93 9.90
CA ALA A 220 38.38 33.15 8.67
C ALA A 220 37.05 32.86 7.95
N GLY A 221 35.99 32.52 8.69
CA GLY A 221 34.65 32.34 8.13
C GLY A 221 34.06 33.64 7.59
N ALA A 222 34.18 34.74 8.35
CA ALA A 222 33.73 36.06 7.92
C ALA A 222 34.50 36.55 6.69
N ALA A 223 35.83 36.38 6.64
CA ALA A 223 36.64 36.73 5.48
C ALA A 223 36.25 35.90 4.24
N ALA A 224 36.05 34.59 4.41
CA ALA A 224 35.61 33.71 3.33
C ALA A 224 34.21 34.04 2.80
N PHE A 225 33.35 34.67 3.62
CA PHE A 225 32.01 35.10 3.24
C PHE A 225 31.98 36.54 2.67
N LEU A 226 32.61 37.49 3.34
CA LEU A 226 32.52 38.91 3.00
C LEU A 226 33.44 39.31 1.84
N LEU A 227 34.69 38.83 1.80
CA LEU A 227 35.64 39.26 0.75
C LEU A 227 35.14 38.94 -0.66
N PRO A 228 34.60 37.73 -0.95
CA PRO A 228 34.02 37.46 -2.27
C PRO A 228 32.70 38.19 -2.54
N ALA A 229 32.02 38.71 -1.51
CA ALA A 229 30.81 39.51 -1.70
C ALA A 229 31.10 40.98 -2.01
N LEU A 230 32.29 41.49 -1.68
CA LEU A 230 32.65 42.91 -1.84
C LEU A 230 32.47 43.45 -3.27
N PRO A 231 32.87 42.74 -4.36
CA PRO A 231 32.71 43.26 -5.72
C PRO A 231 31.27 43.53 -6.14
N PHE A 232 30.29 42.98 -5.42
CA PHE A 232 28.86 43.16 -5.66
C PHE A 232 28.23 44.25 -4.79
N ALA A 233 28.95 44.73 -3.76
CA ALA A 233 28.39 45.54 -2.70
C ALA A 233 28.55 47.06 -2.91
N TRP A 234 29.48 47.52 -3.75
CA TRP A 234 29.89 48.95 -3.79
C TRP A 234 28.78 49.92 -4.21
N LYS A 235 27.73 49.44 -4.90
CA LYS A 235 26.55 50.22 -5.31
C LYS A 235 25.26 49.82 -4.58
N MET A 236 25.37 48.96 -3.57
CA MET A 236 24.23 48.40 -2.85
C MET A 236 24.11 49.01 -1.46
N GLU A 237 22.90 49.05 -0.90
CA GLU A 237 22.70 49.51 0.47
C GLU A 237 23.29 48.53 1.51
N PRO A 238 23.74 48.97 2.70
CA PRO A 238 24.45 48.13 3.67
C PRO A 238 23.79 46.78 4.04
N LEU A 239 22.46 46.71 3.99
CA LEU A 239 21.68 45.51 4.35
C LEU A 239 21.26 44.65 3.14
N TRP A 240 21.75 44.95 1.93
CA TRP A 240 21.36 44.25 0.70
C TRP A 240 21.55 42.74 0.78
N LEU A 241 22.67 42.28 1.33
CA LEU A 241 23.03 40.86 1.38
C LEU A 241 22.17 40.10 2.39
N PRO A 242 21.97 40.56 3.64
CA PRO A 242 20.94 40.00 4.51
C PRO A 242 19.55 39.98 3.87
N ASN A 243 19.13 41.07 3.22
CA ASN A 243 17.82 41.16 2.57
C ASN A 243 17.67 40.13 1.45
N LEU A 244 18.72 39.90 0.65
CA LEU A 244 18.76 38.85 -0.36
C LEU A 244 18.54 37.47 0.29
N TYR A 245 19.27 37.14 1.36
CA TYR A 245 19.14 35.83 2.02
C TYR A 245 17.75 35.62 2.64
N PHE A 246 17.22 36.62 3.34
CA PHE A 246 15.88 36.53 3.93
C PHE A 246 14.79 36.48 2.85
N GLY A 247 14.95 37.21 1.75
CA GLY A 247 14.08 37.15 0.59
C GLY A 247 14.05 35.75 -0.04
N THR A 248 15.22 35.18 -0.34
CA THR A 248 15.33 33.83 -0.90
C THR A 248 14.72 32.76 0.02
N LEU A 249 14.88 32.88 1.35
CA LEU A 249 14.27 31.97 2.33
C LEU A 249 12.75 32.17 2.48
N ALA A 250 12.24 33.35 2.13
CA ALA A 250 10.82 33.67 2.15
C ALA A 250 10.08 33.09 0.94
N SER A 251 10.76 32.91 -0.20
CA SER A 251 10.21 32.40 -1.46
C SER A 251 9.46 31.06 -1.33
N TYR A 252 8.50 30.86 -2.24
CA TYR A 252 7.69 29.63 -2.37
C TYR A 252 7.00 29.19 -1.06
N PRO A 253 6.01 29.96 -0.55
CA PRO A 253 5.36 29.71 0.74
C PRO A 253 4.35 28.56 0.69
N TYR A 254 4.79 27.38 0.22
CA TYR A 254 3.97 26.16 0.17
C TYR A 254 4.42 25.15 1.24
N ALA A 255 3.50 24.28 1.63
CA ALA A 255 3.78 23.18 2.54
C ALA A 255 4.80 22.20 1.93
N SER A 256 4.65 21.84 0.65
CA SER A 256 5.66 21.09 -0.12
C SER A 256 5.57 21.45 -1.60
N LEU A 257 6.70 21.49 -2.31
CA LEU A 257 6.76 21.75 -3.76
C LEU A 257 7.40 20.55 -4.46
N ASN A 258 6.58 19.58 -4.85
CA ASN A 258 7.03 18.30 -5.42
C ASN A 258 8.04 17.53 -4.53
N ALA A 259 8.32 17.97 -3.30
CA ALA A 259 9.09 17.17 -2.36
C ALA A 259 8.22 16.01 -1.86
N PHE A 260 8.57 14.78 -2.27
CA PHE A 260 7.90 13.57 -1.83
C PHE A 260 8.29 13.25 -0.38
N ASN A 261 7.72 14.02 0.55
CA ASN A 261 8.03 14.06 1.97
C ASN A 261 6.76 13.89 2.83
N LEU A 262 6.87 14.06 4.16
CA LEU A 262 5.74 13.85 5.07
C LEU A 262 4.60 14.84 4.80
N LEU A 263 4.92 16.10 4.48
CA LEU A 263 3.90 17.12 4.24
C LEU A 263 3.14 16.83 2.93
N ALA A 264 3.83 16.43 1.86
CA ALA A 264 3.20 15.99 0.62
C ALA A 264 2.34 14.73 0.82
N LEU A 265 2.82 13.76 1.61
CA LEU A 265 2.05 12.55 1.96
C LEU A 265 0.72 12.88 2.66
N LEU A 266 0.71 13.95 3.46
CA LEU A 266 -0.47 14.43 4.19
C LEU A 266 -1.33 15.40 3.35
N GLY A 267 -1.10 15.46 2.03
CA GLY A 267 -1.88 16.27 1.10
C GLY A 267 -1.35 17.68 0.89
N GLY A 268 -0.20 18.05 1.46
CA GLY A 268 0.38 19.39 1.41
C GLY A 268 1.16 19.74 0.14
N ASN A 269 1.10 18.95 -0.93
CA ASN A 269 1.82 19.28 -2.17
C ASN A 269 1.13 20.46 -2.88
N PHE A 270 1.85 21.56 -3.09
CA PHE A 270 1.34 22.85 -3.57
C PHE A 270 0.24 23.50 -2.72
N GLU A 271 -0.01 23.00 -1.51
CA GLU A 271 -0.88 23.70 -0.57
C GLU A 271 -0.13 24.86 0.08
N PRO A 272 -0.78 26.01 0.32
CA PRO A 272 -0.16 27.13 1.04
C PRO A 272 0.37 26.71 2.42
N ALA A 273 1.51 27.26 2.83
CA ALA A 273 2.13 26.93 4.12
C ALA A 273 1.27 27.37 5.32
N ASP A 274 0.40 28.36 5.15
CA ASP A 274 -0.61 28.80 6.12
C ASP A 274 -1.92 27.97 6.06
N GLY A 275 -2.05 27.07 5.07
CA GLY A 275 -3.12 26.08 5.00
C GLY A 275 -3.13 25.18 6.24
N ARG A 276 -4.32 24.70 6.65
CA ARG A 276 -4.50 23.94 7.88
C ARG A 276 -4.44 22.43 7.63
N LEU A 277 -3.69 21.75 8.50
CA LEU A 277 -3.72 20.30 8.67
C LEU A 277 -4.18 20.02 10.11
N PHE A 278 -5.40 19.51 10.26
CA PHE A 278 -6.13 19.50 11.52
C PHE A 278 -6.31 20.94 12.08
N SER A 279 -5.85 21.21 13.31
CA SER A 279 -5.99 22.51 13.99
C SER A 279 -4.79 23.46 13.82
N LEU A 280 -3.69 23.01 13.21
CA LEU A 280 -2.47 23.81 13.02
C LEU A 280 -2.19 24.03 11.53
N THR A 281 -1.47 25.11 11.20
CA THR A 281 -1.02 25.33 9.82
C THR A 281 0.11 24.36 9.45
N TYR A 282 0.29 24.08 8.16
CA TYR A 282 1.43 23.29 7.68
C TYR A 282 2.77 23.89 8.12
N GLY A 283 2.89 25.22 8.13
CA GLY A 283 4.03 25.95 8.65
C GLY A 283 4.28 25.65 10.13
N ALA A 284 3.24 25.72 10.97
CA ALA A 284 3.36 25.42 12.39
C ALA A 284 3.77 23.96 12.63
N TRP A 285 3.16 23.01 11.91
CA TRP A 285 3.56 21.61 11.95
C TRP A 285 5.01 21.41 11.52
N GLY A 286 5.40 22.02 10.40
CA GLY A 286 6.73 21.87 9.84
C GLY A 286 7.80 22.43 10.77
N THR A 287 7.58 23.62 11.35
CA THR A 287 8.48 24.21 12.35
C THR A 287 8.58 23.34 13.60
N LEU A 288 7.45 22.90 14.17
CA LEU A 288 7.45 22.09 15.39
C LEU A 288 8.23 20.78 15.20
N LEU A 289 7.90 20.03 14.15
CA LEU A 289 8.51 18.73 13.87
C LEU A 289 10.00 18.88 13.53
N PHE A 290 10.35 19.90 12.74
CA PHE A 290 11.74 20.17 12.39
C PHE A 290 12.58 20.58 13.61
N VAL A 291 12.09 21.45 14.49
CA VAL A 291 12.82 21.86 15.71
C VAL A 291 13.08 20.64 16.61
N LEU A 292 12.07 19.79 16.83
CA LEU A 292 12.25 18.55 17.60
C LEU A 292 13.32 17.64 16.97
N SER A 293 13.34 17.55 15.63
CA SER A 293 14.35 16.78 14.91
C SER A 293 15.76 17.39 15.00
N LEU A 294 15.87 18.70 14.85
CA LEU A 294 17.13 19.43 14.96
C LEU A 294 17.72 19.25 16.36
N LEU A 295 16.90 19.39 17.40
CA LEU A 295 17.33 19.13 18.78
C LEU A 295 17.81 17.69 18.97
N PHE A 296 17.13 16.71 18.35
CA PHE A 296 17.60 15.31 18.35
C PHE A 296 18.96 15.16 17.66
N ALA A 297 19.17 15.75 16.49
CA ALA A 297 20.44 15.68 15.75
C ALA A 297 21.59 16.35 16.51
N LEU A 298 21.34 17.51 17.14
CA LEU A 298 22.31 18.21 17.99
C LEU A 298 22.61 17.43 19.27
N ALA A 299 21.60 16.88 19.94
CA ALA A 299 21.79 16.04 21.12
C ALA A 299 22.55 14.74 20.79
N PHE A 300 22.27 14.16 19.63
CA PHE A 300 23.03 13.02 19.10
C PHE A 300 24.49 13.40 18.89
N LEU A 301 24.77 14.54 18.27
CA LEU A 301 26.14 15.03 18.09
C LEU A 301 26.83 15.27 19.43
N ALA A 302 26.20 16.02 20.35
CA ALA A 302 26.72 16.32 21.69
C ALA A 302 27.11 15.05 22.45
N LYS A 303 26.23 14.04 22.48
CA LYS A 303 26.48 12.75 23.17
C LYS A 303 27.59 11.92 22.53
N ASN A 304 27.85 12.12 21.25
CA ASN A 304 28.83 11.35 20.48
C ASN A 304 30.03 12.21 20.07
N MET A 305 30.22 13.37 20.70
CA MET A 305 31.32 14.27 20.41
C MET A 305 32.67 13.56 20.55
N GLY A 306 33.54 13.73 19.55
CA GLY A 306 34.84 13.07 19.48
C GLY A 306 34.85 11.69 18.82
N ARG A 307 33.69 11.09 18.52
CA ARG A 307 33.62 9.85 17.73
C ARG A 307 33.69 10.16 16.23
N LYS A 308 34.55 9.44 15.51
CA LYS A 308 34.67 9.57 14.05
C LYS A 308 33.32 9.22 13.39
N GLY A 309 32.85 10.08 12.48
CA GLY A 309 31.57 9.91 11.77
C GLY A 309 30.36 10.51 12.47
N ALA A 310 30.45 10.93 13.73
CA ALA A 310 29.29 11.48 14.46
C ALA A 310 28.78 12.79 13.83
N GLY A 311 29.67 13.69 13.43
CA GLY A 311 29.32 14.96 12.77
C GLY A 311 28.68 14.73 11.39
N LEU A 312 29.23 13.81 10.60
CA LEU A 312 28.67 13.44 9.29
C LEU A 312 27.29 12.82 9.43
N TYR A 313 27.10 11.94 10.43
CA TYR A 313 25.80 11.32 10.67
C TYR A 313 24.78 12.35 11.19
N ALA A 314 25.17 13.23 12.10
CA ALA A 314 24.31 14.32 12.57
C ALA A 314 23.89 15.24 11.41
N GLY A 315 24.83 15.60 10.52
CA GLY A 315 24.55 16.39 9.32
C GLY A 315 23.61 15.69 8.34
N PHE A 316 23.73 14.37 8.16
CA PHE A 316 22.76 13.58 7.39
C PHE A 316 21.36 13.61 8.04
N LEU A 317 21.27 13.33 9.35
CA LEU A 317 19.98 13.33 10.06
C LEU A 317 19.30 14.68 9.91
N PHE A 318 20.08 15.75 10.03
CA PHE A 318 19.62 17.11 9.80
C PHE A 318 19.07 17.33 8.39
N ALA A 319 19.86 17.05 7.36
CA ALA A 319 19.47 17.23 5.96
C ALA A 319 18.20 16.43 5.62
N ALA A 320 18.13 15.17 6.06
CA ALA A 320 16.95 14.33 5.88
C ALA A 320 15.74 14.90 6.63
N SER A 321 15.93 15.47 7.82
CA SER A 321 14.84 16.06 8.61
C SER A 321 14.29 17.33 7.98
N ALA A 322 15.16 18.18 7.44
CA ALA A 322 14.75 19.37 6.71
C ALA A 322 13.85 18.98 5.54
N PHE A 323 14.31 18.07 4.68
CA PHE A 323 13.52 17.56 3.55
C PHE A 323 12.20 16.93 3.99
N MET A 324 12.23 16.11 5.06
CA MET A 324 11.06 15.34 5.48
C MET A 324 9.98 16.17 6.17
N LEU A 325 10.37 17.18 6.95
CA LEU A 325 9.49 17.81 7.93
C LEU A 325 9.28 19.31 7.69
N MET A 326 10.23 20.02 7.07
CA MET A 326 10.10 21.47 6.88
C MET A 326 9.16 21.80 5.73
N THR A 327 8.47 22.94 5.81
CA THR A 327 7.75 23.51 4.66
C THR A 327 8.72 24.07 3.62
N LYS A 328 8.21 24.44 2.44
CA LYS A 328 8.99 25.06 1.33
C LYS A 328 10.08 24.16 0.75
N MET A 329 9.90 22.84 0.85
CA MET A 329 10.86 21.86 0.35
C MET A 329 10.60 21.50 -1.10
N HIS A 330 11.69 21.40 -1.87
CA HIS A 330 11.70 20.95 -3.27
C HIS A 330 12.16 19.50 -3.41
N GLU A 331 11.76 18.84 -4.49
CA GLU A 331 12.05 17.45 -4.84
C GLU A 331 13.54 17.06 -4.75
N ARG A 332 14.41 18.03 -4.99
CA ARG A 332 15.87 17.85 -5.02
C ARG A 332 16.57 17.90 -3.66
N TYR A 333 15.96 18.45 -2.60
CA TYR A 333 16.68 18.72 -1.35
C TYR A 333 17.09 17.48 -0.54
N LEU A 334 16.49 16.31 -0.82
CA LEU A 334 16.95 15.04 -0.25
C LEU A 334 18.39 14.67 -0.68
N PHE A 335 18.87 15.23 -1.79
CA PHE A 335 20.24 15.08 -2.30
C PHE A 335 21.30 15.36 -1.22
N TYR A 336 21.06 16.37 -0.37
CA TYR A 336 21.98 16.81 0.68
C TYR A 336 22.33 15.69 1.67
N GLY A 337 21.42 14.73 1.86
CA GLY A 337 21.64 13.59 2.74
C GLY A 337 22.58 12.53 2.15
N LEU A 338 22.57 12.29 0.84
CA LEU A 338 23.21 11.12 0.22
C LEU A 338 24.73 11.10 0.41
N LEU A 339 25.39 12.23 0.16
CA LEU A 339 26.83 12.36 0.30
C LEU A 339 27.28 12.19 1.77
N LEU A 340 26.56 12.83 2.70
CA LEU A 340 26.85 12.76 4.12
C LEU A 340 26.61 11.35 4.68
N LEU A 341 25.58 10.66 4.21
CA LEU A 341 25.25 9.32 4.65
C LEU A 341 26.32 8.29 4.26
N LEU A 342 26.82 8.36 3.03
CA LEU A 342 27.89 7.47 2.59
C LEU A 342 29.23 7.81 3.28
N ALA A 343 29.54 9.09 3.47
CA ALA A 343 30.71 9.51 4.24
C ALA A 343 30.62 9.04 5.71
N ALA A 344 29.43 9.15 6.32
CA ALA A 344 29.16 8.64 7.66
C ALA A 344 29.33 7.12 7.73
N TYR A 345 28.89 6.36 6.73
CA TYR A 345 29.16 4.92 6.65
C TYR A 345 30.66 4.62 6.62
N LEU A 346 31.45 5.32 5.80
CA LEU A 346 32.89 5.09 5.70
C LEU A 346 33.63 5.31 7.03
N ARG A 347 33.10 6.19 7.88
CA ARG A 347 33.64 6.47 9.22
C ARG A 347 33.12 5.53 10.31
N THR A 348 31.82 5.31 10.34
CA THR A 348 31.13 4.56 11.42
C THR A 348 31.11 3.06 11.19
N LYS A 349 31.24 2.62 9.94
CA LYS A 349 31.11 1.22 9.46
C LYS A 349 29.75 0.57 9.77
N ASP A 350 28.73 1.37 10.05
CA ASP A 350 27.39 0.86 10.31
C ASP A 350 26.68 0.52 9.00
N ARG A 351 26.57 -0.78 8.70
CA ARG A 351 25.96 -1.29 7.46
C ARG A 351 24.52 -0.83 7.24
N ARG A 352 23.82 -0.39 8.28
CA ARG A 352 22.45 0.16 8.14
C ARG A 352 22.44 1.45 7.31
N LEU A 353 23.53 2.21 7.36
CA LEU A 353 23.69 3.43 6.55
C LEU A 353 23.79 3.13 5.06
N LEU A 354 24.31 1.96 4.66
CA LEU A 354 24.28 1.54 3.25
C LEU A 354 22.86 1.20 2.77
N VAL A 355 22.05 0.58 3.63
CA VAL A 355 20.64 0.30 3.32
C VAL A 355 19.86 1.62 3.17
N LEU A 356 20.08 2.56 4.10
CA LEU A 356 19.50 3.89 4.01
C LEU A 356 19.98 4.64 2.77
N PHE A 357 21.26 4.52 2.40
CA PHE A 357 21.80 5.14 1.20
C PHE A 357 21.15 4.58 -0.06
N ALA A 358 21.01 3.26 -0.17
CA ALA A 358 20.31 2.63 -1.29
C ALA A 358 18.84 3.07 -1.35
N GLY A 359 18.12 3.03 -0.22
CA GLY A 359 16.72 3.44 -0.15
C GLY A 359 16.52 4.90 -0.55
N PHE A 360 17.25 5.83 0.08
CA PHE A 360 17.13 7.25 -0.24
C PHE A 360 17.63 7.60 -1.64
N SER A 361 18.58 6.83 -2.20
CA SER A 361 18.98 7.02 -3.61
C SER A 361 17.84 6.67 -4.56
N VAL A 362 17.18 5.53 -4.34
CA VAL A 362 16.05 5.10 -5.18
C VAL A 362 14.90 6.10 -5.08
N THR A 363 14.52 6.52 -3.87
CA THR A 363 13.40 7.46 -3.69
C THR A 363 13.74 8.86 -4.18
N HIS A 364 14.97 9.33 -4.01
CA HIS A 364 15.41 10.62 -4.54
C HIS A 364 15.43 10.61 -6.07
N PHE A 365 15.98 9.56 -6.70
CA PHE A 365 15.93 9.41 -8.15
C PHE A 365 14.50 9.34 -8.68
N ALA A 366 13.63 8.58 -8.01
CA ALA A 366 12.22 8.50 -8.37
C ALA A 366 11.53 9.86 -8.27
N ASN A 367 11.76 10.61 -7.20
CA ASN A 367 11.17 11.94 -7.01
C ASN A 367 11.63 12.92 -8.11
N VAL A 368 12.95 13.15 -8.20
CA VAL A 368 13.54 14.10 -9.15
C VAL A 368 13.26 13.68 -10.59
N GLY A 369 13.42 12.40 -10.91
CA GLY A 369 13.20 11.88 -12.26
C GLY A 369 11.73 11.93 -12.69
N TYR A 370 10.79 11.69 -11.78
CA TYR A 370 9.36 11.79 -12.08
C TYR A 370 8.94 13.23 -12.34
N VAL A 371 9.41 14.17 -11.51
CA VAL A 371 9.15 15.61 -11.69
C VAL A 371 9.75 16.10 -13.01
N LEU A 372 11.00 15.74 -13.31
CA LEU A 372 11.66 16.11 -14.56
C LEU A 372 10.97 15.53 -15.79
N TRP A 373 10.53 14.26 -15.73
CA TRP A 373 9.78 13.62 -16.82
C TRP A 373 8.39 14.24 -17.02
N LYS A 374 7.71 14.64 -15.95
CA LYS A 374 6.41 15.34 -16.03
C LYS A 374 6.58 16.75 -16.59
N SER A 375 7.66 17.45 -16.24
CA SER A 375 7.93 18.78 -16.78
C SER A 375 8.16 18.77 -18.29
N THR A 376 8.75 17.72 -18.87
CA THR A 376 8.86 17.62 -20.35
C THR A 376 7.52 17.46 -21.05
N LYS A 377 6.45 17.17 -20.31
CA LYS A 377 5.07 17.09 -20.78
C LYS A 377 4.25 18.34 -20.39
N GLY A 378 4.90 19.41 -19.93
CA GLY A 378 4.24 20.64 -19.48
C GLY A 378 3.57 20.53 -18.09
N MET A 379 3.78 19.43 -17.35
CA MET A 379 3.23 19.26 -16.00
C MET A 379 4.29 19.59 -14.94
N PHE A 380 4.27 20.83 -14.43
CA PHE A 380 5.19 21.29 -13.39
C PHE A 380 4.68 21.05 -11.96
N HIS A 381 3.36 20.91 -11.79
CA HIS A 381 2.72 20.70 -10.50
C HIS A 381 2.17 19.27 -10.42
N ILE A 382 2.81 18.40 -9.65
CA ILE A 382 2.31 17.05 -9.44
C ILE A 382 1.05 17.10 -8.56
N PRO A 383 -0.07 16.48 -8.98
CA PRO A 383 -1.29 16.47 -8.18
C PRO A 383 -1.04 15.90 -6.78
N LYS A 384 -1.65 16.51 -5.74
CA LYS A 384 -1.48 16.07 -4.34
C LYS A 384 -1.91 14.64 -4.05
N HIS A 385 -2.73 14.05 -4.91
CA HIS A 385 -3.17 12.66 -4.84
C HIS A 385 -2.47 11.74 -5.86
N ASP A 386 -1.37 12.18 -6.45
CA ASP A 386 -0.59 11.36 -7.40
C ASP A 386 -0.02 10.10 -6.69
N PRO A 387 -0.20 8.91 -7.28
CA PRO A 387 0.19 7.65 -6.65
C PRO A 387 1.70 7.51 -6.45
N VAL A 388 2.51 8.03 -7.37
CA VAL A 388 3.98 7.98 -7.27
C VAL A 388 4.44 8.89 -6.14
N LEU A 389 3.87 10.09 -6.06
CA LEU A 389 4.11 11.02 -4.95
C LEU A 389 3.82 10.35 -3.61
N ILE A 390 2.64 9.77 -3.44
CA ILE A 390 2.21 9.15 -2.17
C ILE A 390 3.13 7.97 -1.81
N LEU A 391 3.36 7.05 -2.74
CA LEU A 391 4.18 5.85 -2.51
C LEU A 391 5.61 6.23 -2.11
N VAL A 392 6.26 7.11 -2.88
CA VAL A 392 7.64 7.50 -2.63
C VAL A 392 7.75 8.30 -1.33
N SER A 393 6.77 9.16 -1.02
CA SER A 393 6.70 9.88 0.25
C SER A 393 6.59 8.94 1.45
N LEU A 394 5.73 7.91 1.36
CA LEU A 394 5.59 6.90 2.40
C LEU A 394 6.89 6.13 2.62
N VAL A 395 7.57 5.70 1.55
CA VAL A 395 8.87 5.02 1.65
C VAL A 395 9.91 5.95 2.28
N ASN A 396 9.94 7.23 1.92
CA ASN A 396 10.82 8.23 2.53
C ASN A 396 10.56 8.40 4.04
N VAL A 397 9.30 8.42 4.49
CA VAL A 397 8.94 8.44 5.92
C VAL A 397 9.46 7.19 6.64
N LEU A 398 9.32 6.01 6.05
CA LEU A 398 9.82 4.76 6.64
C LEU A 398 11.36 4.73 6.73
N LEU A 399 12.06 5.18 5.67
CA LEU A 399 13.51 5.31 5.66
C LEU A 399 14.00 6.34 6.68
N PHE A 400 13.28 7.44 6.85
CA PHE A 400 13.58 8.47 7.84
C PHE A 400 13.43 7.94 9.28
N ALA A 401 12.35 7.21 9.57
CA ALA A 401 12.18 6.54 10.86
C ALA A 401 13.28 5.49 11.12
N MET A 402 13.69 4.74 10.09
CA MET A 402 14.81 3.80 10.17
C MET A 402 16.14 4.52 10.43
N ALA A 403 16.39 5.68 9.83
CA ALA A 403 17.58 6.51 10.05
C ALA A 403 17.71 6.95 11.51
N TRP A 404 16.62 7.42 12.11
CA TRP A 404 16.57 7.80 13.52
C TRP A 404 16.82 6.61 14.45
N GLN A 405 16.20 5.47 14.17
CA GLN A 405 16.43 4.26 14.95
C GLN A 405 17.88 3.79 14.84
N ALA A 406 18.47 3.82 13.64
CA ALA A 406 19.86 3.46 13.41
C ALA A 406 20.80 4.37 14.21
N ALA A 407 20.53 5.68 14.26
CA ALA A 407 21.32 6.64 15.03
C ALA A 407 21.25 6.37 16.53
N ARG A 408 20.04 6.17 17.07
CA ARG A 408 19.84 5.87 18.49
C ARG A 408 20.57 4.60 18.91
N THR A 409 20.44 3.54 18.14
CA THR A 409 21.07 2.24 18.43
C THR A 409 22.58 2.26 18.22
N TRP A 410 23.09 3.03 17.25
CA TRP A 410 24.53 3.25 17.09
C TRP A 410 25.11 3.97 18.31
N ALA A 411 24.45 5.03 18.78
CA ALA A 411 24.85 5.76 19.98
C ALA A 411 24.84 4.87 21.25
N GLN A 412 23.82 4.01 21.40
CA GLN A 412 23.72 3.05 22.52
C GLN A 412 24.86 2.03 22.51
N LYS A 413 25.13 1.40 21.36
CA LYS A 413 26.24 0.43 21.23
C LYS A 413 27.58 1.09 21.55
N ALA A 414 27.79 2.30 21.05
CA ALA A 414 29.05 3.00 21.25
C ALA A 414 29.21 3.48 22.71
N ALA A 415 28.13 3.63 23.49
CA ALA A 415 28.19 3.93 24.93
C ALA A 415 28.55 2.72 25.81
N GLY A 416 28.89 1.56 25.24
CA GLY A 416 29.24 0.36 26.02
C GLY A 416 28.05 -0.25 26.77
N VAL A 417 26.82 0.17 26.43
CA VAL A 417 25.60 -0.52 26.86
C VAL A 417 25.50 -1.79 26.04
N ASP A 418 26.32 -2.78 26.44
CA ASP A 418 26.26 -4.15 25.98
C ASP A 418 24.83 -4.64 26.22
N ALA A 419 24.04 -4.74 25.15
CA ALA A 419 22.84 -5.55 25.14
C ALA A 419 23.26 -7.02 25.12
N ARG A 420 23.97 -7.46 26.17
CA ARG A 420 23.96 -8.86 26.55
C ARG A 420 22.51 -9.15 26.93
N PRO A 421 21.85 -10.16 26.33
CA PRO A 421 20.75 -10.79 27.03
C PRO A 421 21.39 -11.43 28.25
N GLN A 422 21.35 -10.74 29.40
CA GLN A 422 21.55 -11.45 30.65
C GLN A 422 20.48 -12.54 30.67
N GLY A 423 20.93 -13.79 30.67
CA GLY A 423 20.11 -14.93 31.06
C GLY A 423 19.53 -14.59 32.43
N GLY A 424 18.27 -14.22 32.42
CA GLY A 424 17.64 -13.54 33.53
C GLY A 424 16.33 -12.98 33.04
N THR A 425 15.25 -13.59 33.51
CA THR A 425 13.85 -13.23 33.32
C THR A 425 13.58 -11.78 33.71
N ALA A 426 14.01 -10.82 32.91
CA ALA A 426 13.60 -9.43 33.00
C ALA A 426 12.38 -9.26 32.10
N ALA A 427 11.21 -9.60 32.65
CA ALA A 427 9.92 -9.13 32.14
C ALA A 427 9.94 -7.59 32.17
N GLY A 428 10.33 -6.97 31.05
CA GLY A 428 10.29 -5.52 30.89
C GLY A 428 8.88 -5.01 31.11
N LYS A 429 8.69 -4.12 32.09
CA LYS A 429 7.42 -3.51 32.51
C LYS A 429 6.85 -2.50 31.49
N GLY A 430 7.04 -2.71 30.19
CA GLY A 430 6.45 -1.91 29.12
C GLY A 430 5.30 -2.65 28.45
N LEU A 431 4.17 -1.96 28.18
CA LEU A 431 2.99 -2.52 27.50
C LEU A 431 3.34 -3.24 26.17
N PHE A 432 4.43 -2.84 25.51
CA PHE A 432 4.90 -3.38 24.24
C PHE A 432 6.14 -4.31 24.33
N ALA A 433 6.71 -4.50 25.52
CA ALA A 433 7.93 -5.31 25.68
C ALA A 433 7.67 -6.80 25.40
N GLY A 434 6.48 -7.29 25.75
CA GLY A 434 6.05 -8.66 25.43
C GLY A 434 5.72 -8.86 23.94
N VAL A 435 5.20 -7.84 23.26
CA VAL A 435 4.86 -7.86 21.81
C VAL A 435 6.13 -8.13 20.99
N MET A 436 7.28 -7.64 21.46
CA MET A 436 8.53 -7.72 20.74
C MET A 436 9.30 -9.04 20.87
N ASN A 437 8.99 -9.86 21.88
CA ASN A 437 9.80 -11.04 22.22
C ASN A 437 9.07 -12.39 22.21
N ARG A 438 7.73 -12.42 22.17
CA ARG A 438 7.00 -13.69 22.07
C ARG A 438 6.59 -13.96 20.62
N GLY A 439 7.32 -14.86 19.96
CA GLY A 439 6.82 -15.54 18.77
C GLY A 439 5.48 -16.21 19.12
N SER A 440 4.57 -16.33 18.16
CA SER A 440 3.35 -17.11 18.39
C SER A 440 3.74 -18.52 18.83
N VAL A 441 2.98 -19.11 19.76
CA VAL A 441 3.13 -20.50 20.27
C VAL A 441 3.34 -21.56 19.17
N VAL A 442 2.93 -21.33 17.93
CA VAL A 442 3.15 -22.25 16.79
C VAL A 442 4.61 -22.27 16.29
N TRP A 443 5.44 -21.27 16.60
CA TRP A 443 6.83 -21.17 16.15
C TRP A 443 7.87 -21.40 17.25
N ASP A 444 7.46 -21.55 18.51
CA ASP A 444 8.31 -22.04 19.60
C ASP A 444 8.01 -23.53 19.84
N ARG A 445 8.84 -24.26 20.61
CA ARG A 445 8.84 -25.74 20.79
C ARG A 445 7.47 -26.45 20.86
N ASP A 446 6.39 -25.76 21.23
CA ASP A 446 5.01 -26.24 21.22
C ASP A 446 4.40 -26.48 19.82
N GLY A 447 4.94 -25.88 18.75
CA GLY A 447 4.43 -26.08 17.37
C GLY A 447 4.62 -27.50 16.84
N ALA A 448 5.68 -28.19 17.27
CA ALA A 448 5.90 -29.60 16.96
C ALA A 448 4.97 -30.54 17.77
N VAL A 449 4.54 -30.11 18.96
CA VAL A 449 3.56 -30.81 19.81
C VAL A 449 2.14 -30.58 19.28
N ALA A 450 1.81 -29.36 18.84
CA ALA A 450 0.53 -28.99 18.22
C ALA A 450 0.28 -29.72 16.90
N ALA A 451 1.32 -30.09 16.14
CA ALA A 451 1.20 -30.88 14.92
C ALA A 451 0.72 -32.34 15.18
N ARG A 452 0.80 -32.83 16.43
CA ARG A 452 0.37 -34.18 16.82
C ARG A 452 -1.07 -34.23 17.35
N GLN A 453 -1.70 -33.09 17.62
CA GLN A 453 -3.09 -33.01 18.10
C GLN A 453 -4.04 -32.57 16.97
N PRO A 454 -5.31 -32.99 16.97
CA PRO A 454 -6.29 -32.51 16.00
C PRO A 454 -6.47 -30.99 16.12
N LEU A 455 -6.49 -30.29 14.97
CA LEU A 455 -6.57 -28.82 14.92
C LEU A 455 -7.83 -28.28 15.62
N LEU A 456 -8.95 -29.01 15.48
CA LEU A 456 -10.25 -28.68 16.06
C LEU A 456 -10.61 -29.72 17.12
N THR A 457 -10.96 -29.24 18.30
CA THR A 457 -11.54 -30.04 19.39
C THR A 457 -13.07 -30.07 19.27
N LYS A 458 -13.75 -30.93 20.03
CA LYS A 458 -15.23 -30.92 20.12
C LYS A 458 -15.77 -29.54 20.52
N LYS A 459 -15.07 -28.84 21.41
CA LYS A 459 -15.42 -27.47 21.83
C LYS A 459 -15.30 -26.46 20.68
N ASP A 460 -14.29 -26.61 19.82
CA ASP A 460 -14.18 -25.79 18.62
C ASP A 460 -15.36 -26.02 17.67
N GLY A 461 -15.79 -27.28 17.51
CA GLY A 461 -16.98 -27.63 16.73
C GLY A 461 -18.25 -26.93 17.22
N TRP A 462 -18.53 -26.99 18.53
CA TRP A 462 -19.71 -26.33 19.12
C TRP A 462 -19.68 -24.80 19.00
N LEU A 463 -18.55 -24.15 19.28
CA LEU A 463 -18.45 -22.69 19.21
C LEU A 463 -18.50 -22.18 17.77
N MET A 464 -17.75 -22.82 16.87
CA MET A 464 -17.76 -22.48 15.45
C MET A 464 -19.15 -22.72 14.85
N GLY A 465 -19.76 -23.87 15.11
CA GLY A 465 -21.11 -24.20 14.66
C GLY A 465 -22.16 -23.26 15.23
N GLY A 466 -22.10 -22.95 16.52
CA GLY A 466 -23.04 -22.03 17.18
C GLY A 466 -22.98 -20.60 16.64
N ILE A 467 -21.78 -20.03 16.50
CA ILE A 467 -21.60 -18.69 15.91
C ILE A 467 -22.11 -18.67 14.47
N THR A 468 -21.75 -19.69 13.69
CA THR A 468 -22.16 -19.80 12.27
C THR A 468 -23.67 -19.96 12.13
N ALA A 469 -24.30 -20.79 12.97
CA ALA A 469 -25.74 -21.04 12.94
C ALA A 469 -26.54 -19.78 13.31
N VAL A 470 -26.15 -19.08 14.38
CA VAL A 470 -26.82 -17.83 14.80
C VAL A 470 -26.69 -16.78 13.69
N TYR A 471 -25.50 -16.59 13.14
CA TYR A 471 -25.29 -15.67 12.02
C TYR A 471 -26.09 -16.06 10.78
N ALA A 472 -26.12 -17.34 10.41
CA ALA A 472 -26.88 -17.85 9.27
C ALA A 472 -28.38 -17.56 9.42
N VAL A 473 -28.95 -17.79 10.60
CA VAL A 473 -30.35 -17.45 10.88
C VAL A 473 -30.59 -15.96 10.67
N ILE A 474 -29.75 -15.09 11.26
CA ILE A 474 -29.88 -13.64 11.14
C ILE A 474 -29.71 -13.16 9.68
N ALA A 475 -28.81 -13.78 8.91
CA ALA A 475 -28.57 -13.46 7.51
C ALA A 475 -29.70 -13.89 6.58
N LEU A 476 -30.38 -14.99 6.89
CA LEU A 476 -31.49 -15.55 6.09
C LEU A 476 -32.84 -14.88 6.40
N ILE A 477 -33.01 -14.29 7.58
CA ILE A 477 -34.24 -13.55 7.92
C ILE A 477 -34.44 -12.41 6.92
N ASN A 478 -35.62 -12.41 6.28
CA ASN A 478 -36.04 -11.40 5.31
C ASN A 478 -35.00 -11.17 4.20
N LEU A 479 -34.35 -12.24 3.70
CA LEU A 479 -33.35 -12.15 2.65
C LEU A 479 -33.93 -11.64 1.34
N GLY A 480 -35.13 -12.10 0.97
CA GLY A 480 -35.87 -11.72 -0.22
C GLY A 480 -37.16 -12.53 -0.33
N SER A 481 -38.10 -12.06 -1.14
CA SER A 481 -39.32 -12.80 -1.48
C SER A 481 -38.99 -14.05 -2.33
N PHE A 482 -39.76 -15.10 -2.15
CA PHE A 482 -39.81 -16.25 -3.08
C PHE A 482 -40.73 -15.97 -4.28
N ASP A 483 -41.56 -14.94 -4.17
CA ASP A 483 -42.53 -14.56 -5.18
C ASP A 483 -41.97 -13.42 -6.04
N ALA A 484 -41.99 -13.62 -7.34
CA ALA A 484 -41.73 -12.61 -8.36
C ALA A 484 -42.39 -13.05 -9.68
N PRO A 485 -42.92 -12.13 -10.51
CA PRO A 485 -43.53 -12.50 -11.78
C PRO A 485 -42.59 -13.30 -12.69
N GLN A 486 -43.09 -14.40 -13.25
CA GLN A 486 -42.35 -15.35 -14.11
C GLN A 486 -42.87 -15.37 -15.55
N THR A 487 -44.17 -15.15 -15.76
CA THR A 487 -44.76 -15.02 -17.10
C THR A 487 -44.57 -13.61 -17.62
N PHE A 488 -44.58 -13.44 -18.94
CA PHE A 488 -44.43 -12.13 -19.55
C PHE A 488 -45.03 -12.06 -20.95
N TRP A 489 -45.37 -10.83 -21.34
CA TRP A 489 -45.64 -10.41 -22.70
C TRP A 489 -44.42 -9.65 -23.25
N LYS A 490 -44.05 -9.95 -24.49
CA LYS A 490 -42.91 -9.33 -25.18
C LYS A 490 -43.38 -8.76 -26.52
N PRO A 491 -43.64 -7.43 -26.61
CA PRO A 491 -44.15 -6.85 -27.84
C PRO A 491 -43.12 -6.91 -28.97
N VAL A 492 -43.59 -7.20 -30.18
CA VAL A 492 -42.75 -7.26 -31.40
C VAL A 492 -42.82 -5.96 -32.21
N GLY A 493 -43.92 -5.21 -32.10
CA GLY A 493 -44.16 -3.96 -32.81
C GLY A 493 -45.00 -2.99 -32.00
N GLN A 494 -45.10 -1.74 -32.46
CA GLN A 494 -45.86 -0.68 -31.78
C GLN A 494 -47.39 -0.89 -31.83
N THR A 495 -47.87 -1.76 -32.73
CA THR A 495 -49.28 -2.11 -32.88
C THR A 495 -49.72 -3.25 -31.95
N ASP A 496 -48.77 -3.91 -31.29
CA ASP A 496 -49.00 -4.97 -30.31
C ASP A 496 -49.43 -4.30 -28.99
N THR A 497 -50.73 -4.08 -28.80
CA THR A 497 -51.26 -3.33 -27.65
C THR A 497 -52.11 -4.22 -26.73
N VAL A 498 -52.12 -3.90 -25.45
CA VAL A 498 -52.91 -4.60 -24.43
C VAL A 498 -53.89 -3.64 -23.78
N VAL A 499 -55.18 -4.00 -23.73
CA VAL A 499 -56.22 -3.18 -23.08
C VAL A 499 -56.79 -3.93 -21.87
N ALA A 500 -56.68 -3.32 -20.71
CA ALA A 500 -57.25 -3.75 -19.44
C ALA A 500 -58.62 -3.06 -19.21
N ASP A 501 -59.68 -3.83 -18.96
CA ASP A 501 -60.98 -3.33 -18.47
C ASP A 501 -61.12 -3.60 -16.97
N LEU A 502 -61.32 -2.52 -16.20
CA LEU A 502 -61.51 -2.51 -14.74
C LEU A 502 -62.97 -2.81 -14.34
N GLY A 503 -63.87 -3.03 -15.31
CA GLY A 503 -65.29 -3.34 -15.14
C GLY A 503 -66.18 -2.12 -14.87
N ALA A 504 -65.64 -1.09 -14.22
CA ALA A 504 -66.29 0.19 -13.96
C ALA A 504 -65.26 1.33 -13.93
N THR A 505 -65.71 2.58 -13.99
CA THR A 505 -64.83 3.74 -13.78
C THR A 505 -64.27 3.71 -12.36
N LYS A 506 -62.93 3.72 -12.25
CA LYS A 506 -62.17 3.73 -11.01
C LYS A 506 -61.22 4.93 -11.01
N HIS A 507 -61.00 5.50 -9.82
CA HIS A 507 -59.99 6.52 -9.62
C HIS A 507 -58.65 5.84 -9.34
N LEU A 508 -57.70 5.89 -10.28
CA LEU A 508 -56.39 5.26 -10.17
C LEU A 508 -55.39 6.21 -9.51
N THR A 509 -54.77 5.76 -8.42
CA THR A 509 -53.73 6.50 -7.66
C THR A 509 -52.31 6.05 -8.03
N ARG A 510 -52.15 4.81 -8.50
CA ARG A 510 -50.87 4.27 -8.95
C ARG A 510 -51.02 3.01 -9.79
N ILE A 511 -49.99 2.75 -10.57
CA ILE A 511 -49.79 1.55 -11.38
C ILE A 511 -48.48 0.91 -10.91
N HIS A 512 -48.51 -0.39 -10.64
CA HIS A 512 -47.30 -1.18 -10.41
C HIS A 512 -46.99 -1.95 -11.68
N ASP A 513 -45.76 -1.87 -12.18
CA ASP A 513 -45.30 -2.62 -13.34
C ASP A 513 -43.99 -3.33 -13.05
N PHE A 514 -43.81 -4.54 -13.58
CA PHE A 514 -42.62 -5.35 -13.40
C PHE A 514 -42.02 -5.73 -14.75
N ALA A 515 -40.88 -5.12 -15.07
CA ALA A 515 -40.16 -5.39 -16.31
C ALA A 515 -39.05 -6.44 -16.11
N GLY A 516 -38.90 -7.30 -17.12
CA GLY A 516 -37.83 -8.29 -17.21
C GLY A 516 -36.58 -7.76 -17.92
N ALA A 517 -35.69 -8.66 -18.31
CA ALA A 517 -34.49 -8.30 -19.06
C ALA A 517 -34.84 -7.77 -20.47
N GLY A 518 -34.33 -6.59 -20.81
CA GLY A 518 -34.54 -5.91 -22.08
C GLY A 518 -34.42 -4.41 -21.94
N GLU A 519 -34.48 -3.68 -23.05
CA GLU A 519 -34.54 -2.22 -23.06
C GLU A 519 -35.61 -1.75 -24.05
N GLY A 520 -36.44 -0.79 -23.64
CA GLY A 520 -37.51 -0.26 -24.46
C GLY A 520 -38.37 0.76 -23.73
N GLU A 521 -39.49 1.11 -24.34
CA GLU A 521 -40.39 2.14 -23.83
C GLU A 521 -41.84 1.77 -24.18
N PHE A 522 -42.75 2.00 -23.24
CA PHE A 522 -44.17 1.79 -23.42
C PHE A 522 -44.97 2.90 -22.75
N ARG A 523 -46.24 2.98 -23.09
CA ARG A 523 -47.13 4.06 -22.69
C ARG A 523 -48.40 3.50 -22.07
N TYR A 524 -48.82 4.09 -20.96
CA TYR A 524 -50.16 3.94 -20.40
C TYR A 524 -51.08 5.03 -20.95
N GLU A 525 -52.19 4.63 -21.55
CA GLU A 525 -53.28 5.51 -22.00
C GLU A 525 -54.56 5.18 -21.23
N PHE A 526 -55.37 6.20 -20.91
CA PHE A 526 -56.53 6.06 -20.04
C PHE A 526 -57.80 6.45 -20.77
N SER A 527 -58.88 5.71 -20.54
CA SER A 527 -60.19 5.98 -21.13
C SER A 527 -61.33 5.55 -20.20
N VAL A 528 -62.45 6.31 -20.25
CA VAL A 528 -63.69 5.97 -19.54
C VAL A 528 -64.70 5.31 -20.48
N ASP A 529 -64.66 5.64 -21.78
CA ASP A 529 -65.60 5.17 -22.81
C ASP A 529 -65.01 4.09 -23.73
N GLY A 530 -63.69 3.87 -23.72
CA GLY A 530 -62.97 2.93 -24.58
C GLY A 530 -62.65 3.47 -25.98
N VAL A 531 -63.04 4.72 -26.27
CA VAL A 531 -62.89 5.37 -27.58
C VAL A 531 -61.95 6.56 -27.49
N THR A 532 -62.14 7.40 -26.46
CA THR A 532 -61.34 8.60 -26.22
C THR A 532 -60.22 8.27 -25.25
N TRP A 533 -58.98 8.32 -25.74
CA TRP A 533 -57.76 8.03 -24.97
C TRP A 533 -57.05 9.34 -24.64
N ASN A 534 -56.92 9.67 -23.36
CA ASN A 534 -56.38 10.95 -22.90
C ASN A 534 -55.19 10.77 -21.95
N GLU A 535 -54.39 11.84 -21.87
CA GLU A 535 -53.29 12.02 -20.91
C GLU A 535 -52.34 10.81 -20.81
N PRO A 536 -51.51 10.50 -21.82
CA PRO A 536 -50.62 9.34 -21.72
C PRO A 536 -49.53 9.51 -20.64
N ILE A 537 -49.05 8.39 -20.08
CA ILE A 537 -47.82 8.33 -19.26
C ILE A 537 -46.83 7.41 -19.96
N ASP A 538 -45.65 7.93 -20.28
CA ASP A 538 -44.56 7.17 -20.89
C ASP A 538 -43.69 6.56 -19.79
N VAL A 539 -43.42 5.26 -19.91
CA VAL A 539 -42.63 4.47 -18.97
C VAL A 539 -41.47 3.84 -19.73
N LYS A 540 -40.27 4.12 -19.23
CA LYS A 540 -39.04 3.52 -19.76
C LYS A 540 -38.77 2.21 -19.04
N SER A 541 -38.63 1.15 -19.83
CA SER A 541 -38.09 -0.11 -19.37
C SER A 541 -36.60 -0.10 -19.68
N ASP A 542 -35.79 0.46 -18.78
CA ASP A 542 -34.33 0.50 -18.91
C ASP A 542 -33.62 -0.32 -17.84
N TYR A 543 -32.28 -0.33 -17.90
CA TYR A 543 -31.43 -1.10 -16.98
C TYR A 543 -31.57 -0.71 -15.50
N THR A 544 -32.19 0.43 -15.16
CA THR A 544 -32.34 0.89 -13.78
C THR A 544 -33.50 0.21 -13.04
N LYS A 545 -34.44 -0.40 -13.76
CA LYS A 545 -35.66 -1.01 -13.24
C LYS A 545 -35.91 -2.40 -13.85
N VAL A 546 -34.95 -3.31 -13.70
CA VAL A 546 -35.02 -4.70 -14.21
C VAL A 546 -35.21 -5.70 -13.08
N PHE A 547 -36.20 -6.59 -13.18
CA PHE A 547 -36.59 -7.55 -12.14
C PHE A 547 -36.90 -6.85 -10.79
N THR A 548 -37.61 -5.73 -10.87
CA THR A 548 -38.04 -4.94 -9.71
C THR A 548 -39.36 -4.26 -10.04
N TRP A 549 -40.20 -4.03 -9.03
CA TRP A 549 -41.46 -3.32 -9.19
C TRP A 549 -41.18 -1.82 -9.39
N ASN A 550 -41.66 -1.30 -10.52
CA ASN A 550 -41.76 0.11 -10.77
C ASN A 550 -43.15 0.60 -10.35
N VAL A 551 -43.22 1.80 -9.77
CA VAL A 551 -44.47 2.38 -9.27
C VAL A 551 -44.69 3.71 -9.97
N VAL A 552 -45.64 3.71 -10.89
CA VAL A 552 -46.05 4.89 -11.65
C VAL A 552 -47.21 5.55 -10.92
N LYS A 553 -46.98 6.75 -10.37
CA LYS A 553 -48.05 7.53 -9.74
C LYS A 553 -48.98 8.09 -10.80
N THR A 554 -50.28 7.99 -10.56
CA THR A 554 -51.34 8.54 -11.42
C THR A 554 -52.45 9.10 -10.53
N GLU A 555 -53.24 10.06 -10.97
CA GLU A 555 -54.39 10.57 -10.21
C GLU A 555 -55.53 10.79 -11.20
N ARG A 556 -56.07 9.68 -11.73
CA ARG A 556 -56.92 9.70 -12.93
C ARG A 556 -58.08 8.73 -12.87
N ASP A 557 -59.21 9.16 -13.40
CA ASP A 557 -60.38 8.29 -13.58
C ASP A 557 -60.26 7.50 -14.89
N ALA A 558 -60.34 6.18 -14.80
CA ALA A 558 -60.30 5.29 -15.95
C ALA A 558 -61.18 4.07 -15.72
N ARG A 559 -61.81 3.58 -16.80
CA ARG A 559 -62.36 2.22 -16.86
C ARG A 559 -61.44 1.30 -17.67
N TYR A 560 -60.88 1.84 -18.76
CA TYR A 560 -59.96 1.13 -19.63
C TYR A 560 -58.56 1.74 -19.54
N VAL A 561 -57.55 0.88 -19.42
CA VAL A 561 -56.15 1.25 -19.48
C VAL A 561 -55.48 0.49 -20.62
N LYS A 562 -54.88 1.21 -21.55
CA LYS A 562 -54.18 0.64 -22.71
C LYS A 562 -52.68 0.79 -22.54
N ILE A 563 -51.96 -0.31 -22.82
CA ILE A 563 -50.51 -0.38 -22.82
C ILE A 563 -50.05 -0.44 -24.27
N THR A 564 -49.36 0.61 -24.71
CA THR A 564 -48.88 0.77 -26.08
C THR A 564 -47.35 0.77 -26.11
N PRO A 565 -46.68 -0.17 -26.79
CA PRO A 565 -45.24 -0.13 -26.98
C PRO A 565 -44.84 1.07 -27.84
N LEU A 566 -43.91 1.88 -27.35
CA LEU A 566 -43.30 2.99 -28.11
C LEU A 566 -41.98 2.54 -28.75
N ALA A 567 -41.14 1.85 -27.97
CA ALA A 567 -39.91 1.21 -28.42
C ALA A 567 -39.90 -0.25 -27.93
N PRO A 568 -40.26 -1.22 -28.79
CA PRO A 568 -40.17 -2.64 -28.45
C PRO A 568 -38.75 -3.07 -28.10
N GLY A 569 -38.60 -4.12 -27.29
CA GLY A 569 -37.29 -4.58 -26.79
C GLY A 569 -37.27 -4.93 -25.30
N PHE A 570 -38.38 -4.68 -24.60
CA PHE A 570 -38.62 -5.07 -23.21
C PHE A 570 -39.52 -6.31 -23.11
N ALA A 571 -39.55 -6.93 -21.93
CA ALA A 571 -40.54 -7.92 -21.56
C ALA A 571 -41.29 -7.40 -20.33
N LEU A 572 -42.61 -7.28 -20.41
CA LEU A 572 -43.44 -6.87 -19.29
C LEU A 572 -44.03 -8.12 -18.65
N HIS A 573 -43.65 -8.37 -17.40
CA HIS A 573 -44.07 -9.56 -16.68
C HIS A 573 -45.42 -9.36 -15.99
N GLU A 574 -45.65 -8.21 -15.39
CA GLU A 574 -46.91 -7.97 -14.67
C GLU A 574 -47.22 -6.47 -14.61
N ALA A 575 -48.49 -6.11 -14.62
CA ALA A 575 -48.98 -4.77 -14.34
C ALA A 575 -50.22 -4.80 -13.45
N ALA A 576 -50.34 -3.89 -12.50
CA ALA A 576 -51.43 -3.87 -11.53
C ALA A 576 -51.87 -2.44 -11.21
N PHE A 577 -53.16 -2.25 -10.99
CA PHE A 577 -53.78 -0.94 -10.80
C PHE A 577 -54.34 -0.80 -9.39
N PHE A 578 -54.18 0.37 -8.78
CA PHE A 578 -54.65 0.65 -7.42
C PHE A 578 -55.47 1.93 -7.36
N ASP A 579 -56.53 1.91 -6.55
CA ASP A 579 -57.41 3.06 -6.30
C ASP A 579 -57.11 3.79 -4.97
N GLY A 580 -56.13 3.30 -4.21
CA GLY A 580 -55.75 3.85 -2.91
C GLY A 580 -56.71 3.50 -1.76
N ALA A 581 -57.82 2.80 -2.03
CA ALA A 581 -58.76 2.36 -0.99
C ALA A 581 -58.36 1.01 -0.37
N SER A 582 -57.65 0.17 -1.11
CA SER A 582 -57.15 -1.14 -0.68
C SER A 582 -55.69 -1.36 -1.06
N ASP A 583 -55.03 -2.23 -0.30
CA ASP A 583 -53.68 -2.76 -0.59
C ASP A 583 -53.71 -3.89 -1.64
N THR A 584 -54.89 -4.32 -2.08
CA THR A 584 -55.07 -5.30 -3.14
C THR A 584 -55.24 -4.63 -4.50
N PRO A 585 -54.63 -5.15 -5.57
CA PRO A 585 -54.83 -4.61 -6.90
C PRO A 585 -56.29 -4.76 -7.37
N LEU A 586 -56.73 -3.84 -8.23
CA LEU A 586 -58.05 -3.88 -8.85
C LEU A 586 -58.17 -5.09 -9.78
N PRO A 587 -59.34 -5.77 -9.83
CA PRO A 587 -59.56 -6.86 -10.77
C PRO A 587 -59.55 -6.33 -12.20
N VAL A 588 -58.83 -7.04 -13.08
CA VAL A 588 -58.67 -6.69 -14.50
C VAL A 588 -59.21 -7.82 -15.37
N SER A 589 -59.95 -7.46 -16.42
CA SER A 589 -60.21 -8.35 -17.55
C SER A 589 -59.47 -7.83 -18.79
N VAL A 590 -58.82 -8.74 -19.53
CA VAL A 590 -58.06 -8.38 -20.74
C VAL A 590 -59.00 -8.44 -21.94
N LEU A 591 -59.15 -7.31 -22.65
CA LEU A 591 -59.91 -7.27 -23.89
C LEU A 591 -59.03 -7.79 -25.05
N PRO A 592 -59.59 -8.60 -25.98
CA PRO A 592 -58.85 -9.05 -27.14
C PRO A 592 -58.46 -7.85 -28.01
N GLY A 593 -57.16 -7.67 -28.24
CA GLY A 593 -56.65 -6.71 -29.23
C GLY A 593 -57.01 -7.16 -30.65
N GLU A 594 -57.03 -6.22 -31.60
CA GLU A 594 -57.18 -6.55 -33.03
C GLU A 594 -56.01 -7.46 -33.47
N ASP A 595 -56.33 -8.70 -33.81
CA ASP A 595 -55.38 -9.78 -34.05
C ASP A 595 -54.58 -9.58 -35.36
N THR A 596 -53.25 -9.48 -35.29
CA THR A 596 -52.34 -9.90 -36.38
C THR A 596 -50.90 -10.14 -35.89
N GLN A 597 -50.54 -11.43 -35.75
CA GLN A 597 -49.17 -11.97 -35.68
C GLN A 597 -48.28 -11.53 -34.49
N THR A 598 -48.77 -11.61 -33.25
CA THR A 598 -47.95 -11.29 -32.05
C THR A 598 -47.36 -12.53 -31.38
N SER A 599 -46.11 -12.42 -30.94
CA SER A 599 -45.39 -13.46 -30.18
C SER A 599 -45.65 -13.27 -28.68
N GLY A 600 -46.86 -13.55 -28.21
CA GLY A 600 -47.12 -13.62 -26.76
C GLY A 600 -48.59 -13.55 -26.38
N ASP A 601 -48.97 -14.23 -25.30
CA ASP A 601 -50.30 -14.16 -24.72
C ASP A 601 -50.43 -12.88 -23.86
N HIS A 602 -51.25 -11.92 -24.29
CA HIS A 602 -51.41 -10.61 -23.60
C HIS A 602 -51.96 -10.77 -22.18
N ARG A 603 -52.61 -11.89 -21.87
CA ARG A 603 -53.11 -12.21 -20.53
C ARG A 603 -51.98 -12.36 -19.51
N LYS A 604 -50.76 -12.63 -19.98
CA LYS A 604 -49.56 -12.76 -19.14
C LYS A 604 -49.08 -11.48 -18.47
N VAL A 605 -49.72 -10.34 -18.76
CA VAL A 605 -49.43 -9.07 -18.07
C VAL A 605 -50.25 -8.95 -16.78
N PHE A 606 -51.28 -9.80 -16.62
CA PHE A 606 -52.28 -9.71 -15.55
C PHE A 606 -52.57 -11.07 -14.89
N ASP A 607 -51.74 -12.11 -15.10
CA ASP A 607 -52.00 -13.48 -14.65
C ASP A 607 -51.45 -13.79 -13.25
N GLU A 608 -50.53 -12.98 -12.72
CA GLU A 608 -49.90 -13.16 -11.41
C GLU A 608 -50.27 -12.02 -10.41
N GLN A 609 -51.49 -11.47 -10.50
CA GLN A 609 -51.96 -10.38 -9.63
C GLN A 609 -51.88 -10.67 -8.11
N ALA A 610 -51.91 -11.95 -7.72
CA ALA A 610 -51.88 -12.35 -6.30
C ALA A 610 -50.52 -12.08 -5.61
N ILE A 611 -49.44 -11.93 -6.37
CA ILE A 611 -48.08 -11.70 -5.84
C ILE A 611 -47.65 -10.24 -5.90
N VAL A 612 -48.51 -9.34 -6.39
CA VAL A 612 -48.22 -7.91 -6.51
C VAL A 612 -48.12 -7.30 -5.10
N PRO A 613 -46.97 -6.73 -4.70
CA PRO A 613 -46.83 -6.13 -3.40
C PRO A 613 -47.57 -4.79 -3.33
N ALA A 614 -48.31 -4.58 -2.25
CA ALA A 614 -48.95 -3.30 -1.97
C ALA A 614 -47.94 -2.17 -1.79
N SER A 615 -46.76 -2.42 -1.22
CA SER A 615 -45.70 -1.43 -1.08
C SER A 615 -44.36 -2.11 -1.36
N PRO A 616 -43.85 -2.01 -2.61
CA PRO A 616 -42.63 -2.70 -2.98
C PRO A 616 -41.44 -2.24 -2.15
N GLY A 617 -40.66 -3.21 -1.66
CA GLY A 617 -39.47 -2.99 -0.86
C GLY A 617 -38.22 -3.69 -1.40
N TYR A 618 -37.14 -3.66 -0.63
CA TYR A 618 -35.89 -4.37 -0.97
C TYR A 618 -36.08 -5.90 -1.14
N LYS A 619 -37.18 -6.44 -0.61
CA LYS A 619 -37.51 -7.87 -0.67
C LYS A 619 -38.15 -8.28 -2.00
N ASP A 620 -38.63 -7.32 -2.79
CA ASP A 620 -39.54 -7.58 -3.92
C ASP A 620 -38.89 -7.27 -5.28
N GLY A 621 -37.60 -6.94 -5.28
CA GLY A 621 -36.88 -6.64 -6.51
C GLY A 621 -35.39 -6.42 -6.31
N THR A 622 -34.71 -6.20 -7.42
CA THR A 622 -33.29 -5.81 -7.46
C THR A 622 -33.10 -4.37 -6.96
N TYR A 623 -31.94 -4.11 -6.38
CA TYR A 623 -31.45 -2.78 -6.03
C TYR A 623 -29.92 -2.73 -6.07
N PHE A 624 -29.33 -1.54 -6.16
CA PHE A 624 -27.88 -1.37 -6.28
C PHE A 624 -27.32 -2.27 -7.39
N ASP A 625 -26.13 -2.85 -7.23
CA ASP A 625 -25.47 -3.71 -8.21
C ASP A 625 -26.20 -5.06 -8.47
N GLU A 626 -27.30 -5.38 -7.78
CA GLU A 626 -28.13 -6.55 -8.14
C GLU A 626 -28.77 -6.40 -9.51
N ILE A 627 -29.09 -5.16 -9.93
CA ILE A 627 -29.66 -4.85 -11.26
C ILE A 627 -28.76 -5.38 -12.40
N TYR A 628 -27.45 -5.45 -12.14
CA TYR A 628 -26.48 -5.96 -13.09
C TYR A 628 -26.18 -7.44 -12.88
N HIS A 629 -25.82 -7.83 -11.65
CA HIS A 629 -25.32 -9.19 -11.40
C HIS A 629 -26.42 -10.25 -11.45
N ALA A 630 -27.61 -9.98 -10.91
CA ALA A 630 -28.73 -10.92 -10.96
C ALA A 630 -29.27 -11.04 -12.39
N ARG A 631 -29.37 -9.90 -13.11
CA ARG A 631 -29.72 -9.88 -14.54
C ARG A 631 -28.75 -10.72 -15.38
N THR A 632 -27.44 -10.48 -15.26
CA THR A 632 -26.46 -11.24 -16.06
C THR A 632 -26.35 -12.71 -15.63
N ALA A 633 -26.64 -13.03 -14.37
CA ALA A 633 -26.79 -14.42 -13.94
C ALA A 633 -27.99 -15.11 -14.63
N TYR A 634 -29.13 -14.43 -14.73
CA TYR A 634 -30.28 -14.88 -15.52
C TYR A 634 -29.91 -15.05 -16.99
N GLU A 635 -29.26 -14.05 -17.61
CA GLU A 635 -28.84 -14.10 -19.01
C GLU A 635 -27.92 -15.29 -19.30
N HIS A 636 -26.93 -15.56 -18.42
CA HIS A 636 -26.09 -16.76 -18.53
C HIS A 636 -26.87 -18.08 -18.43
N LEU A 637 -27.88 -18.14 -17.56
CA LEU A 637 -28.71 -19.34 -17.39
C LEU A 637 -29.53 -19.65 -18.64
N TYR A 638 -30.09 -18.62 -19.27
CA TYR A 638 -30.96 -18.73 -20.44
C TYR A 638 -30.24 -18.54 -21.79
N ARG A 639 -28.90 -18.46 -21.78
CA ARG A 639 -28.05 -18.29 -22.98
C ARG A 639 -28.38 -17.02 -23.77
N ILE A 640 -28.61 -15.95 -23.04
CA ILE A 640 -28.83 -14.59 -23.55
C ILE A 640 -27.50 -13.84 -23.46
N GLU A 641 -27.29 -12.90 -24.38
CA GLU A 641 -26.11 -12.03 -24.36
C GLU A 641 -25.99 -11.30 -23.00
N PRO A 642 -24.85 -11.42 -22.29
CA PRO A 642 -24.70 -10.83 -20.97
C PRO A 642 -24.59 -9.31 -21.03
N TYR A 643 -25.48 -8.62 -20.32
CA TYR A 643 -25.50 -7.16 -20.21
C TYR A 643 -24.25 -6.60 -19.55
N GLU A 644 -23.85 -7.16 -18.39
CA GLU A 644 -22.70 -6.69 -17.63
C GLU A 644 -21.45 -7.51 -17.95
N SER A 645 -20.47 -6.88 -18.58
CA SER A 645 -19.24 -7.50 -19.10
C SER A 645 -17.93 -7.03 -18.46
N THR A 646 -18.01 -6.16 -17.47
CA THR A 646 -16.87 -5.52 -16.81
C THR A 646 -16.25 -6.38 -15.71
N HIS A 647 -16.83 -7.55 -15.42
CA HIS A 647 -16.30 -8.51 -14.46
C HIS A 647 -16.24 -9.95 -15.00
N PRO A 648 -15.26 -10.76 -14.52
CA PRO A 648 -15.21 -12.18 -14.81
C PRO A 648 -16.53 -12.90 -14.43
N PRO A 649 -16.95 -13.93 -15.19
CA PRO A 649 -18.32 -14.44 -15.11
C PRO A 649 -18.61 -15.36 -13.92
N LEU A 650 -17.60 -15.96 -13.27
CA LEU A 650 -17.84 -17.04 -12.30
C LEU A 650 -18.72 -16.61 -11.12
N GLY A 651 -18.59 -15.38 -10.64
CA GLY A 651 -19.44 -14.86 -9.56
C GLY A 651 -20.93 -14.84 -9.96
N LYS A 652 -21.22 -14.50 -11.21
CA LYS A 652 -22.58 -14.47 -11.76
C LYS A 652 -23.10 -15.87 -12.06
N ILE A 653 -22.22 -16.79 -12.44
CA ILE A 653 -22.56 -18.21 -12.62
C ILE A 653 -22.92 -18.86 -11.28
N LEU A 654 -22.28 -18.45 -10.18
CA LEU A 654 -22.69 -18.90 -8.84
C LEU A 654 -24.07 -18.35 -8.47
N ILE A 655 -24.37 -17.09 -8.81
CA ILE A 655 -25.71 -16.51 -8.63
C ILE A 655 -26.75 -17.26 -9.47
N SER A 656 -26.41 -17.64 -10.70
CA SER A 656 -27.35 -18.33 -11.60
C SER A 656 -27.74 -19.72 -11.09
N ALA A 657 -26.88 -20.39 -10.32
CA ALA A 657 -27.24 -21.62 -9.64
C ALA A 657 -28.35 -21.42 -8.60
N GLY A 658 -28.39 -20.27 -7.92
CA GLY A 658 -29.47 -19.92 -7.01
C GLY A 658 -30.77 -19.65 -7.75
N ILE A 659 -30.70 -18.88 -8.84
CA ILE A 659 -31.84 -18.62 -9.74
C ILE A 659 -32.40 -19.93 -10.30
N ALA A 660 -31.54 -20.86 -10.72
CA ALA A 660 -31.96 -22.15 -11.27
C ALA A 660 -32.69 -23.04 -10.24
N LEU A 661 -32.36 -22.92 -8.95
CA LEU A 661 -32.94 -23.74 -7.88
C LEU A 661 -34.23 -23.15 -7.32
N PHE A 662 -34.33 -21.82 -7.24
CA PHE A 662 -35.42 -21.13 -6.54
C PHE A 662 -36.27 -20.23 -7.42
N GLY A 663 -35.91 -20.03 -8.69
CA GLY A 663 -36.57 -19.12 -9.62
C GLY A 663 -35.89 -17.74 -9.70
N MET A 664 -36.30 -16.94 -10.68
CA MET A 664 -35.84 -15.55 -10.83
C MET A 664 -36.59 -14.65 -9.84
N ASN A 665 -36.25 -14.77 -8.56
CA ASN A 665 -36.80 -13.98 -7.46
C ASN A 665 -35.71 -13.52 -6.46
N PRO A 666 -36.01 -12.52 -5.62
CA PRO A 666 -35.07 -11.95 -4.66
C PRO A 666 -34.36 -12.95 -3.75
N PHE A 667 -35.05 -14.00 -3.29
CA PHE A 667 -34.40 -15.06 -2.53
C PHE A 667 -33.40 -15.84 -3.38
N GLY A 668 -33.80 -16.26 -4.59
CA GLY A 668 -33.03 -17.11 -5.48
C GLY A 668 -31.69 -16.53 -5.90
N TRP A 669 -31.61 -15.24 -6.24
CA TRP A 669 -30.32 -14.63 -6.59
C TRP A 669 -29.44 -14.31 -5.36
N ARG A 670 -30.00 -14.12 -4.16
CA ARG A 670 -29.23 -13.78 -2.94
C ARG A 670 -28.68 -15.00 -2.18
N ILE A 671 -29.33 -16.16 -2.26
CA ILE A 671 -29.04 -17.31 -1.38
C ILE A 671 -27.61 -17.86 -1.52
N VAL A 672 -27.10 -18.00 -2.75
CA VAL A 672 -25.75 -18.59 -2.95
C VAL A 672 -24.67 -17.67 -2.38
N GLY A 673 -24.77 -16.36 -2.59
CA GLY A 673 -23.88 -15.37 -2.00
C GLY A 673 -23.95 -15.40 -0.46
N THR A 674 -25.17 -15.52 0.08
CA THR A 674 -25.41 -15.64 1.52
C THR A 674 -24.69 -16.85 2.12
N LEU A 675 -24.78 -18.02 1.48
CA LEU A 675 -24.09 -19.23 1.94
C LEU A 675 -22.57 -19.07 1.95
N PHE A 676 -22.00 -18.40 0.94
CA PHE A 676 -20.57 -18.08 0.93
C PHE A 676 -20.19 -17.11 2.04
N GLY A 677 -20.99 -16.07 2.28
CA GLY A 677 -20.80 -15.12 3.39
C GLY A 677 -20.84 -15.82 4.76
N VAL A 678 -21.80 -16.72 4.98
CA VAL A 678 -21.88 -17.57 6.18
C VAL A 678 -20.67 -18.49 6.30
N ALA A 679 -20.23 -19.12 5.20
CA ALA A 679 -19.07 -20.02 5.18
C ALA A 679 -17.73 -19.31 5.47
N MET A 680 -17.66 -17.98 5.36
CA MET A 680 -16.47 -17.25 5.79
C MET A 680 -16.25 -17.31 7.31
N LEU A 681 -17.28 -17.51 8.13
CA LEU A 681 -17.13 -17.59 9.59
C LEU A 681 -16.37 -18.84 10.08
N PRO A 682 -16.72 -20.07 9.66
CA PRO A 682 -15.90 -21.23 10.00
C PRO A 682 -14.49 -21.14 9.40
N LEU A 683 -14.34 -20.54 8.20
CA LEU A 683 -13.03 -20.29 7.61
C LEU A 683 -12.18 -19.33 8.47
N MET A 684 -12.77 -18.22 8.92
CA MET A 684 -12.16 -17.28 9.87
C MET A 684 -11.75 -17.99 11.16
N TYR A 685 -12.64 -18.81 11.72
CA TYR A 685 -12.38 -19.58 12.93
C TYR A 685 -11.17 -20.50 12.75
N VAL A 686 -11.13 -21.29 11.68
CA VAL A 686 -10.04 -22.24 11.38
C VAL A 686 -8.72 -21.50 11.17
N MET A 687 -8.75 -20.37 10.45
CA MET A 687 -7.56 -19.55 10.21
C MET A 687 -7.02 -18.97 11.53
N ALA A 688 -7.88 -18.39 12.35
CA ALA A 688 -7.52 -17.87 13.67
C ALA A 688 -7.03 -18.98 14.62
N LYS A 689 -7.67 -20.16 14.63
CA LYS A 689 -7.23 -21.32 15.40
C LYS A 689 -5.83 -21.76 14.99
N ARG A 690 -5.53 -21.75 13.69
CA ARG A 690 -4.20 -22.09 13.17
C ARG A 690 -3.13 -21.04 13.49
N LEU A 691 -3.49 -19.76 13.46
CA LEU A 691 -2.59 -18.64 13.78
C LEU A 691 -2.29 -18.58 15.29
N PHE A 692 -3.30 -18.81 16.14
CA PHE A 692 -3.20 -18.51 17.56
C PHE A 692 -3.20 -19.73 18.49
N GLY A 693 -3.57 -20.92 17.99
CA GLY A 693 -3.55 -22.20 18.71
C GLY A 693 -4.68 -22.40 19.72
N ARG A 694 -5.36 -21.33 20.16
CA ARG A 694 -6.41 -21.40 21.20
C ARG A 694 -7.82 -21.17 20.65
N THR A 695 -8.75 -21.96 21.17
CA THR A 695 -10.19 -21.91 20.89
C THR A 695 -10.79 -20.54 21.23
N GLU A 696 -10.36 -19.92 22.34
CA GLU A 696 -10.87 -18.61 22.75
C GLU A 696 -10.61 -17.53 21.69
N TYR A 697 -9.40 -17.48 21.13
CA TYR A 697 -9.02 -16.48 20.13
C TYR A 697 -9.67 -16.75 18.77
N ALA A 698 -9.87 -18.02 18.42
CA ALA A 698 -10.59 -18.42 17.22
C ALA A 698 -12.07 -18.01 17.27
N ALA A 699 -12.72 -18.26 18.41
CA ALA A 699 -14.10 -17.82 18.65
C ALA A 699 -14.23 -16.30 18.62
N MET A 700 -13.29 -15.56 19.24
CA MET A 700 -13.28 -14.09 19.19
C MET A 700 -13.14 -13.56 17.76
N ALA A 701 -12.27 -14.16 16.93
CA ALA A 701 -12.10 -13.75 15.53
C ALA A 701 -13.38 -13.95 14.71
N ALA A 702 -13.98 -15.13 14.79
CA ALA A 702 -15.21 -15.45 14.07
C ALA A 702 -16.38 -14.60 14.57
N PHE A 703 -16.47 -14.36 15.87
CA PHE A 703 -17.49 -13.51 16.47
C PHE A 703 -17.39 -12.05 16.03
N LEU A 704 -16.19 -11.44 16.09
CA LEU A 704 -15.99 -10.07 15.60
C LEU A 704 -16.34 -9.92 14.13
N PHE A 705 -16.07 -10.95 13.33
CA PHE A 705 -16.42 -10.93 11.91
C PHE A 705 -17.92 -11.06 11.70
N ALA A 706 -18.59 -11.93 12.46
CA ALA A 706 -20.05 -12.11 12.42
C ALA A 706 -20.84 -10.84 12.79
N VAL A 707 -20.27 -9.95 13.61
CA VAL A 707 -20.90 -8.68 14.02
C VAL A 707 -20.33 -7.47 13.26
N ASP A 708 -19.54 -7.69 12.20
CA ASP A 708 -19.09 -6.62 11.31
C ASP A 708 -20.20 -6.23 10.33
N PHE A 709 -20.43 -4.93 10.21
CA PHE A 709 -21.55 -4.38 9.44
C PHE A 709 -21.41 -4.67 7.95
N MET A 710 -20.18 -4.55 7.43
CA MET A 710 -19.90 -4.77 6.02
C MET A 710 -20.02 -6.24 5.67
N HIS A 711 -19.47 -7.14 6.50
CA HIS A 711 -19.64 -8.58 6.30
C HIS A 711 -21.12 -8.96 6.22
N PHE A 712 -21.94 -8.43 7.13
CA PHE A 712 -23.38 -8.69 7.14
C PHE A 712 -24.10 -8.13 5.91
N ALA A 713 -23.90 -6.86 5.57
CA ALA A 713 -24.54 -6.23 4.40
C ALA A 713 -24.14 -6.94 3.09
N GLN A 714 -22.85 -7.28 2.91
CA GLN A 714 -22.35 -8.01 1.74
C GLN A 714 -22.86 -9.45 1.68
N THR A 715 -23.12 -10.07 2.82
CA THR A 715 -23.66 -11.44 2.86
C THR A 715 -25.08 -11.49 2.28
N ARG A 716 -25.86 -10.42 2.40
CA ARG A 716 -27.30 -10.43 2.09
C ARG A 716 -27.67 -9.86 0.73
N ILE A 717 -26.70 -9.35 -0.03
CA ILE A 717 -26.93 -8.75 -1.36
C ILE A 717 -26.28 -9.64 -2.44
N SER A 718 -26.91 -9.75 -3.61
CA SER A 718 -26.39 -10.52 -4.74
C SER A 718 -25.32 -9.75 -5.52
N THR A 719 -24.19 -9.48 -4.87
CA THR A 719 -22.97 -8.95 -5.51
C THR A 719 -21.87 -10.00 -5.59
N ILE A 720 -20.93 -9.80 -6.51
CA ILE A 720 -19.81 -10.74 -6.70
C ILE A 720 -18.69 -10.62 -5.65
N ASP A 721 -18.75 -9.61 -4.77
CA ASP A 721 -17.74 -9.32 -3.74
C ASP A 721 -17.60 -10.45 -2.72
N VAL A 722 -18.71 -11.05 -2.29
CA VAL A 722 -18.72 -12.13 -1.29
C VAL A 722 -17.93 -13.35 -1.77
N TYR A 723 -18.03 -13.70 -3.06
CA TYR A 723 -17.26 -14.79 -3.65
C TYR A 723 -15.75 -14.45 -3.68
N GLY A 724 -15.41 -13.24 -4.13
CA GLY A 724 -14.03 -12.77 -4.17
C GLY A 724 -13.35 -12.82 -2.81
N VAL A 725 -14.00 -12.27 -1.77
CA VAL A 725 -13.44 -12.27 -0.40
C VAL A 725 -13.33 -13.67 0.18
N PHE A 726 -14.30 -14.56 -0.07
CA PHE A 726 -14.24 -15.94 0.40
C PHE A 726 -13.00 -16.65 -0.16
N PHE A 727 -12.76 -16.55 -1.47
CA PHE A 727 -11.60 -17.18 -2.11
C PHE A 727 -10.28 -16.53 -1.70
N ILE A 728 -10.26 -15.22 -1.43
CA ILE A 728 -9.10 -14.53 -0.84
C ILE A 728 -8.78 -15.12 0.53
N MET A 729 -9.76 -15.25 1.43
CA MET A 729 -9.54 -15.86 2.74
C MET A 729 -9.01 -17.29 2.61
N LEU A 730 -9.58 -18.06 1.69
CA LEU A 730 -9.26 -19.48 1.51
C LEU A 730 -7.85 -19.68 0.95
N MET A 731 -7.45 -18.92 -0.07
CA MET A 731 -6.10 -19.00 -0.65
C MET A 731 -5.02 -18.59 0.36
N PHE A 732 -5.28 -17.58 1.19
CA PHE A 732 -4.37 -17.18 2.25
C PHE A 732 -4.34 -18.19 3.40
N ALA A 733 -5.45 -18.83 3.76
CA ALA A 733 -5.46 -19.90 4.75
C ALA A 733 -4.59 -21.11 4.32
N PHE A 734 -4.67 -21.48 3.04
CA PHE A 734 -3.81 -22.52 2.46
C PHE A 734 -2.35 -22.10 2.35
N MET A 735 -2.07 -20.87 1.92
CA MET A 735 -0.70 -20.33 1.88
C MET A 735 -0.09 -20.24 3.28
N TYR A 736 -0.86 -19.84 4.29
CA TYR A 736 -0.41 -19.87 5.68
C TYR A 736 0.02 -21.29 6.07
N ARG A 737 -0.77 -22.31 5.73
CA ARG A 737 -0.38 -23.71 5.95
C ARG A 737 0.94 -24.05 5.27
N TYR A 738 1.09 -23.69 4.00
CA TYR A 738 2.34 -23.92 3.28
C TYR A 738 3.55 -23.29 3.99
N THR A 739 3.44 -22.01 4.39
CA THR A 739 4.55 -21.30 5.05
C THR A 739 4.93 -21.87 6.42
N THR A 740 4.02 -22.58 7.09
CA THR A 740 4.32 -23.30 8.34
C THR A 740 5.00 -24.66 8.14
N LEU A 741 5.12 -25.14 6.89
CA LEU A 741 5.74 -26.42 6.56
C LEU A 741 7.15 -26.23 5.99
N SER A 742 7.93 -27.31 6.03
CA SER A 742 9.31 -27.36 5.56
C SER A 742 9.54 -28.67 4.84
N PHE A 743 10.00 -28.62 3.58
CA PHE A 743 10.34 -29.83 2.84
C PHE A 743 11.62 -30.53 3.35
N TYR A 744 12.30 -29.95 4.34
CA TYR A 744 13.35 -30.63 5.09
C TYR A 744 12.77 -31.61 6.11
N ASP A 745 11.71 -31.17 6.81
CA ASP A 745 11.13 -31.86 7.95
C ASP A 745 9.97 -32.80 7.55
N VAL A 746 9.22 -32.45 6.50
CA VAL A 746 8.13 -33.29 5.96
C VAL A 746 8.35 -33.61 4.48
N PRO A 747 7.74 -34.70 3.96
CA PRO A 747 7.80 -35.03 2.53
C PRO A 747 7.28 -33.89 1.64
N LEU A 748 7.97 -33.63 0.52
CA LEU A 748 7.65 -32.54 -0.40
C LEU A 748 6.17 -32.55 -0.84
N ARG A 749 5.60 -33.73 -1.16
CA ARG A 749 4.17 -33.85 -1.51
C ARG A 749 3.21 -33.24 -0.48
N LYS A 750 3.53 -33.34 0.82
CA LYS A 750 2.72 -32.76 1.90
C LYS A 750 2.85 -31.25 1.98
N THR A 751 3.97 -30.67 1.53
CA THR A 751 4.13 -29.22 1.40
C THR A 751 3.46 -28.69 0.15
N LEU A 752 3.48 -29.45 -0.95
CA LEU A 752 2.88 -29.05 -2.22
C LEU A 752 1.35 -29.03 -2.18
N LEU A 753 0.69 -29.91 -1.42
CA LEU A 753 -0.78 -29.93 -1.34
C LEU A 753 -1.39 -28.57 -0.93
N PRO A 754 -1.06 -27.97 0.23
CA PRO A 754 -1.60 -26.65 0.58
C PRO A 754 -1.16 -25.54 -0.38
N LEU A 755 0.03 -25.65 -0.98
CA LEU A 755 0.46 -24.70 -2.00
C LEU A 755 -0.40 -24.78 -3.27
N GLY A 756 -0.74 -25.99 -3.71
CA GLY A 756 -1.58 -26.23 -4.89
C GLY A 756 -3.01 -25.79 -4.65
N LEU A 757 -3.57 -26.12 -3.48
CA LEU A 757 -4.90 -25.66 -3.08
C LEU A 757 -4.99 -24.13 -3.06
N ALA A 758 -3.96 -23.43 -2.55
CA ALA A 758 -3.90 -21.98 -2.63
C ALA A 758 -3.96 -21.48 -4.09
N GLY A 759 -3.21 -22.10 -5.00
CA GLY A 759 -3.23 -21.77 -6.44
C GLY A 759 -4.58 -22.03 -7.12
N VAL A 760 -5.22 -23.18 -6.85
CA VAL A 760 -6.58 -23.48 -7.35
C VAL A 760 -7.58 -22.43 -6.88
N THR A 761 -7.60 -22.14 -5.58
CA THR A 761 -8.54 -21.15 -5.00
C THR A 761 -8.27 -19.73 -5.50
N PHE A 762 -7.01 -19.39 -5.77
CA PHE A 762 -6.64 -18.15 -6.44
C PHE A 762 -7.26 -18.07 -7.84
N GLY A 763 -7.19 -19.15 -8.63
CA GLY A 763 -7.81 -19.21 -9.96
C GLY A 763 -9.33 -19.05 -9.94
N ILE A 764 -10.01 -19.76 -9.02
CA ILE A 764 -11.47 -19.65 -8.83
C ILE A 764 -11.85 -18.22 -8.42
N GLY A 765 -11.13 -17.63 -7.47
CA GLY A 765 -11.40 -16.26 -7.05
C GLY A 765 -11.12 -15.23 -8.14
N ALA A 766 -10.04 -15.37 -8.90
CA ALA A 766 -9.72 -14.48 -10.02
C ALA A 766 -10.78 -14.54 -11.13
N ALA A 767 -11.34 -15.74 -11.38
CA ALA A 767 -12.47 -15.93 -12.28
C ALA A 767 -13.80 -15.37 -11.76
N SER A 768 -13.88 -15.01 -10.47
CA SER A 768 -15.04 -14.36 -9.86
C SER A 768 -14.92 -12.83 -9.84
N LYS A 769 -13.73 -12.29 -9.47
CA LYS A 769 -13.45 -10.85 -9.44
C LYS A 769 -11.94 -10.57 -9.49
N TRP A 770 -11.52 -9.59 -10.29
CA TRP A 770 -10.10 -9.25 -10.46
C TRP A 770 -9.38 -8.74 -9.20
N ILE A 771 -10.11 -8.29 -8.17
CA ILE A 771 -9.48 -7.93 -6.88
C ILE A 771 -8.68 -9.12 -6.29
N VAL A 772 -9.06 -10.36 -6.58
CA VAL A 772 -8.33 -11.56 -6.12
C VAL A 772 -6.92 -11.64 -6.73
N ILE A 773 -6.71 -11.08 -7.93
CA ILE A 773 -5.39 -11.04 -8.60
C ILE A 773 -4.38 -10.29 -7.73
N TYR A 774 -4.82 -9.24 -7.02
CA TYR A 774 -3.98 -8.50 -6.08
C TYR A 774 -3.41 -9.40 -4.97
N GLY A 775 -4.22 -10.35 -4.50
CA GLY A 775 -3.76 -11.34 -3.53
C GLY A 775 -2.75 -12.32 -4.08
N GLY A 776 -2.77 -12.60 -5.39
CA GLY A 776 -1.73 -13.38 -6.07
C GLY A 776 -0.32 -12.80 -5.87
N ALA A 777 -0.17 -11.48 -5.88
CA ALA A 777 1.09 -10.82 -5.56
C ALA A 777 1.51 -11.07 -4.09
N GLY A 778 0.56 -11.02 -3.16
CA GLY A 778 0.79 -11.38 -1.76
C GLY A 778 1.24 -12.84 -1.59
N LEU A 779 0.60 -13.78 -2.30
CA LEU A 779 0.99 -15.19 -2.34
C LEU A 779 2.42 -15.38 -2.87
N ALA A 780 2.79 -14.67 -3.94
CA ALA A 780 4.14 -14.72 -4.52
C ALA A 780 5.20 -14.21 -3.52
N VAL A 781 4.94 -13.10 -2.82
CA VAL A 781 5.83 -12.57 -1.78
C VAL A 781 6.00 -13.59 -0.64
N LEU A 782 4.92 -14.21 -0.17
CA LEU A 782 4.97 -15.22 0.89
C LEU A 782 5.74 -16.48 0.47
N LEU A 783 5.55 -16.93 -0.77
CA LEU A 783 6.32 -18.03 -1.36
C LEU A 783 7.81 -17.69 -1.42
N ALA A 784 8.15 -16.49 -1.91
CA ALA A 784 9.54 -16.03 -2.00
C ALA A 784 10.19 -15.94 -0.62
N LEU A 785 9.49 -15.41 0.38
CA LEU A 785 9.98 -15.36 1.77
C LEU A 785 10.19 -16.77 2.35
N SER A 786 9.25 -17.69 2.11
CA SER A 786 9.38 -19.09 2.54
C SER A 786 10.62 -19.75 1.91
N LEU A 787 10.79 -19.63 0.59
CA LEU A 787 11.97 -20.19 -0.11
C LEU A 787 13.28 -19.51 0.31
N TRP A 788 13.24 -18.21 0.60
CA TRP A 788 14.41 -17.47 1.11
C TRP A 788 14.84 -17.96 2.49
N GLU A 789 13.89 -18.28 3.38
CA GLU A 789 14.18 -18.91 4.66
C GLU A 789 14.86 -20.28 4.46
N ARG A 790 14.34 -21.12 3.56
CA ARG A 790 14.95 -22.42 3.22
C ARG A 790 16.35 -22.26 2.61
N PHE A 791 16.55 -21.26 1.76
CA PHE A 791 17.87 -20.95 1.23
C PHE A 791 18.85 -20.50 2.33
N GLY A 792 18.37 -19.79 3.35
CA GLY A 792 19.13 -19.46 4.55
C GLY A 792 19.63 -20.71 5.28
N GLU A 793 18.73 -21.67 5.54
CA GLU A 793 19.04 -22.96 6.16
C GLU A 793 20.05 -23.77 5.32
N TYR A 794 19.86 -23.80 3.99
CA TYR A 794 20.80 -24.42 3.05
C TYR A 794 22.20 -23.80 3.10
N ARG A 795 22.31 -22.46 3.06
CA ARG A 795 23.61 -21.78 3.13
C ARG A 795 24.33 -22.04 4.44
N GLN A 796 23.59 -22.11 5.54
CA GLN A 796 24.14 -22.41 6.85
C GLN A 796 24.66 -23.85 6.91
N ALA A 797 23.87 -24.83 6.48
CA ALA A 797 24.27 -26.23 6.42
C ALA A 797 25.52 -26.45 5.53
N ARG A 798 25.58 -25.77 4.38
CA ARG A 798 26.75 -25.85 3.48
C ARG A 798 28.01 -25.24 4.09
N ARG A 799 27.89 -24.15 4.84
CA ARG A 799 29.03 -23.54 5.56
C ARG A 799 29.53 -24.46 6.68
N GLY A 800 28.62 -24.99 7.49
CA GLY A 800 28.97 -25.92 8.57
C GLY A 800 29.72 -27.15 8.06
N LEU A 801 29.25 -27.76 6.95
CA LEU A 801 29.95 -28.89 6.32
C LEU A 801 31.33 -28.52 5.75
N ALA A 802 31.47 -27.32 5.18
CA ALA A 802 32.74 -26.87 4.61
C ALA A 802 33.78 -26.51 5.68
N GLU A 803 33.34 -25.93 6.81
CA GLU A 803 34.19 -25.64 7.96
C GLU A 803 34.66 -26.94 8.61
N TRP A 804 33.75 -27.90 8.84
CA TRP A 804 34.11 -29.25 9.31
C TRP A 804 35.11 -29.96 8.40
N SER A 805 34.90 -29.93 7.09
CA SER A 805 35.81 -30.57 6.14
C SER A 805 37.21 -29.96 6.16
N ARG A 806 37.33 -28.64 6.39
CA ARG A 806 38.62 -27.96 6.58
C ARG A 806 39.29 -28.32 7.90
N GLU A 807 38.54 -28.38 9.00
CA GLU A 807 39.04 -28.77 10.32
C GLU A 807 39.52 -30.23 10.34
N ALA A 808 38.77 -31.16 9.74
CA ALA A 808 39.19 -32.55 9.56
C ALA A 808 40.48 -32.65 8.73
N SER A 809 40.59 -31.90 7.64
CA SER A 809 41.80 -31.89 6.81
C SER A 809 43.03 -31.24 7.47
N THR A 810 42.83 -30.39 8.48
CA THR A 810 43.92 -29.78 9.27
C THR A 810 44.32 -30.61 10.48
N ALA A 811 43.43 -31.47 10.97
CA ALA A 811 43.74 -32.48 12.00
C ALA A 811 44.53 -33.69 11.46
N GLU A 812 44.51 -33.92 10.14
CA GLU A 812 45.19 -35.04 9.46
C GLU A 812 46.54 -34.64 8.77
N GLY A 813 47.22 -33.59 9.24
CA GLY A 813 48.59 -33.22 8.81
C GLY A 813 49.71 -34.06 9.45
N PRO A 814 50.92 -34.14 8.87
CA PRO A 814 51.81 -35.32 8.86
C PRO A 814 52.64 -35.63 10.13
N ASP A 815 52.34 -35.05 11.30
CA ASP A 815 53.15 -35.22 12.53
C ASP A 815 52.56 -36.23 13.53
N ARG A 816 52.33 -37.47 13.08
CA ARG A 816 52.25 -38.62 13.99
C ARG A 816 53.16 -39.75 13.52
N VAL A 817 54.47 -39.51 13.67
CA VAL A 817 55.46 -40.58 13.79
C VAL A 817 56.05 -40.51 15.20
N ARG A 818 55.97 -41.65 15.90
CA ARG A 818 56.68 -42.07 17.12
C ARG A 818 56.35 -41.37 18.44
N THR A 819 55.71 -42.13 19.32
CA THR A 819 56.39 -42.75 20.48
C THR A 819 55.59 -43.97 20.92
N GLY A 820 56.31 -45.00 21.33
CA GLY A 820 55.85 -46.38 21.47
C GLY A 820 55.35 -46.76 22.86
N ASP A 821 54.89 -48.01 22.89
CA ASP A 821 54.81 -48.95 24.01
C ASP A 821 53.87 -48.65 25.18
N ARG A 822 52.79 -49.44 25.24
CA ARG A 822 52.65 -50.55 26.21
C ARG A 822 51.40 -51.41 25.93
N PRO A 823 51.49 -52.75 26.06
CA PRO A 823 50.36 -53.67 25.98
C PRO A 823 49.81 -54.07 27.37
N ALA A 824 48.72 -54.85 27.38
CA ALA A 824 47.95 -55.42 28.51
C ALA A 824 46.81 -54.49 29.02
N GLU A 825 45.58 -54.93 29.33
CA GLU A 825 45.06 -56.26 29.66
C GLU A 825 43.51 -56.24 29.64
N ALA A 826 42.88 -57.40 29.57
CA ALA A 826 41.44 -57.61 29.56
C ALA A 826 40.87 -57.90 30.97
N ALA A 827 39.64 -57.42 31.26
CA ALA A 827 38.64 -57.87 32.26
C ALA A 827 37.83 -56.63 32.69
N GLY A 828 36.54 -56.60 33.00
CA GLY A 828 35.52 -57.61 33.25
C GLY A 828 34.39 -56.91 34.03
N ALA A 829 33.15 -57.19 33.64
CA ALA A 829 31.89 -57.16 34.41
C ALA A 829 31.48 -55.97 35.32
N SER A 830 30.24 -55.54 35.07
CA SER A 830 29.16 -55.25 36.04
C SER A 830 29.31 -54.16 37.09
N GLY A 831 28.45 -53.14 36.98
CA GLY A 831 28.12 -52.21 38.05
C GLY A 831 26.91 -51.34 37.68
N ILE A 832 25.71 -51.86 37.96
CA ILE A 832 24.47 -51.08 37.97
C ILE A 832 24.48 -50.19 39.23
N SER A 833 24.32 -48.87 39.09
CA SER A 833 23.54 -48.05 40.04
C SER A 833 23.20 -46.66 39.47
N ALA A 834 21.90 -46.49 39.21
CA ALA A 834 21.08 -45.30 39.12
C ALA A 834 21.69 -43.92 39.45
N VAL A 835 21.63 -42.99 38.49
CA VAL A 835 20.91 -41.69 38.58
C VAL A 835 20.52 -41.26 37.15
N SER A 836 19.28 -41.49 36.74
CA SER A 836 18.71 -40.89 35.52
C SER A 836 17.42 -40.16 35.88
N GLY A 837 17.53 -38.84 35.97
CA GLY A 837 16.44 -37.98 36.39
C GLY A 837 16.70 -36.52 36.08
N GLU A 838 17.23 -36.20 34.89
CA GLU A 838 17.05 -34.87 34.30
C GLU A 838 17.17 -34.97 32.77
N ALA A 839 16.01 -35.01 32.13
CA ALA A 839 15.88 -35.01 30.68
C ALA A 839 16.50 -33.73 30.11
N GLY A 840 17.52 -33.90 29.26
CA GLY A 840 18.19 -32.83 28.55
C GLY A 840 17.19 -31.88 27.89
N GLN A 841 17.41 -30.58 28.09
CA GLN A 841 16.71 -29.51 27.39
C GLN A 841 17.16 -29.46 25.92
N PRO A 842 16.26 -29.62 24.93
CA PRO A 842 16.56 -29.20 23.57
C PRO A 842 16.82 -27.70 23.49
N ARG A 843 18.04 -27.31 23.08
CA ARG A 843 18.40 -25.92 22.77
C ARG A 843 17.51 -25.39 21.64
N ILE A 844 16.96 -24.19 21.84
CA ILE A 844 16.10 -23.46 20.89
C ILE A 844 16.98 -22.87 19.78
N PRO A 845 16.75 -23.12 18.48
CA PRO A 845 17.45 -22.42 17.42
C PRO A 845 16.76 -21.10 17.10
N GLY A 846 17.20 -20.03 17.76
CA GLY A 846 16.82 -18.64 17.46
C GLY A 846 18.05 -17.81 17.07
N VAL A 847 18.06 -17.33 15.81
CA VAL A 847 18.81 -16.15 15.31
C VAL A 847 20.34 -16.11 15.55
N PHE A 848 21.12 -16.39 14.49
CA PHE A 848 22.48 -15.89 14.25
C PHE A 848 23.49 -15.95 15.42
N GLU A 849 23.48 -17.01 16.21
CA GLU A 849 24.67 -17.35 16.98
C GLU A 849 25.71 -17.99 16.04
N ARG A 850 26.97 -17.54 16.15
CA ARG A 850 28.10 -18.24 15.54
C ARG A 850 28.17 -19.60 16.23
N PHE A 851 27.82 -20.65 15.49
CA PHE A 851 28.09 -22.01 15.93
C PHE A 851 29.61 -22.15 16.06
N HIS A 852 30.10 -22.37 17.27
CA HIS A 852 31.46 -22.87 17.47
C HIS A 852 31.47 -24.35 17.05
N THR A 853 32.34 -24.71 16.11
CA THR A 853 32.27 -25.93 15.30
C THR A 853 32.93 -27.17 15.92
N ALA A 854 33.73 -27.01 16.97
CA ALA A 854 34.45 -28.11 17.60
C ALA A 854 33.55 -29.13 18.36
N GLU A 855 32.29 -28.79 18.64
CA GLU A 855 31.33 -29.63 19.40
C GLU A 855 30.09 -30.07 18.58
N SER A 856 30.13 -30.01 17.24
CA SER A 856 28.95 -30.43 16.44
C SER A 856 28.69 -31.95 16.54
N THR A 857 27.44 -32.33 16.86
CA THR A 857 27.04 -33.74 16.98
C THR A 857 26.94 -34.42 15.60
N GLU A 858 26.98 -35.75 15.56
CA GLU A 858 26.78 -36.50 14.31
C GLU A 858 25.38 -36.27 13.71
N GLU A 859 24.38 -36.13 14.57
CA GLU A 859 23.00 -35.79 14.19
C GLU A 859 22.92 -34.43 13.47
N ASP A 860 23.67 -33.41 13.93
CA ASP A 860 23.73 -32.11 13.26
C ASP A 860 24.32 -32.22 11.84
N ARG A 861 25.36 -33.07 11.68
CA ARG A 861 26.01 -33.30 10.38
C ARG A 861 25.09 -34.04 9.41
N GLU A 862 24.39 -35.06 9.87
CA GLU A 862 23.39 -35.76 9.04
C GLU A 862 22.28 -34.82 8.59
N ARG A 863 21.78 -33.99 9.51
CA ARG A 863 20.78 -32.96 9.18
C ARG A 863 21.30 -31.98 8.14
N TRP A 864 22.54 -31.51 8.24
CA TRP A 864 23.13 -30.63 7.23
C TRP A 864 23.27 -31.30 5.86
N ARG A 865 23.76 -32.55 5.80
CA ARG A 865 23.83 -33.32 4.54
C ARG A 865 22.44 -33.49 3.92
N HIS A 866 21.44 -33.79 4.73
CA HIS A 866 20.06 -33.91 4.30
C HIS A 866 19.50 -32.61 3.71
N ILE A 867 19.75 -31.47 4.35
CA ILE A 867 19.35 -30.14 3.86
C ILE A 867 20.04 -29.81 2.53
N VAL A 868 21.36 -30.00 2.45
CA VAL A 868 22.16 -29.71 1.24
C VAL A 868 21.71 -30.56 0.06
N ARG A 869 21.41 -31.83 0.28
CA ARG A 869 20.90 -32.75 -0.75
C ARG A 869 19.49 -32.38 -1.23
N LYS A 870 18.60 -32.00 -0.32
CA LYS A 870 17.18 -31.76 -0.65
C LYS A 870 16.92 -30.41 -1.31
N PHE A 871 17.61 -29.35 -0.89
CA PHE A 871 17.25 -27.97 -1.26
C PHE A 871 17.14 -27.71 -2.78
N PRO A 872 18.18 -27.95 -3.61
CA PRO A 872 18.12 -27.58 -5.02
C PRO A 872 17.00 -28.31 -5.76
N ARG A 873 16.91 -29.63 -5.57
CA ARG A 873 15.89 -30.47 -6.19
C ARG A 873 14.47 -30.08 -5.76
N ASN A 874 14.22 -29.95 -4.46
CA ASN A 874 12.89 -29.64 -3.95
C ASN A 874 12.45 -28.22 -4.31
N THR A 875 13.39 -27.27 -4.42
CA THR A 875 13.10 -25.90 -4.85
C THR A 875 12.67 -25.88 -6.31
N VAL A 876 13.39 -26.58 -7.21
CA VAL A 876 13.00 -26.68 -8.63
C VAL A 876 11.61 -27.31 -8.77
N TYR A 877 11.34 -28.43 -8.09
CA TYR A 877 10.00 -29.04 -8.13
C TYR A 877 8.91 -28.12 -7.57
N THR A 878 9.20 -27.35 -6.52
CA THR A 878 8.24 -26.38 -5.97
C THR A 878 7.94 -25.28 -6.99
N LEU A 879 8.95 -24.76 -7.70
CA LEU A 879 8.76 -23.73 -8.72
C LEU A 879 8.00 -24.26 -9.94
N LEU A 880 8.34 -25.45 -10.45
CA LEU A 880 7.60 -26.11 -11.53
C LEU A 880 6.14 -26.37 -11.14
N PHE A 881 5.92 -26.81 -9.90
CA PHE A 881 4.58 -26.99 -9.36
C PHE A 881 3.80 -25.67 -9.31
N CYS A 882 4.46 -24.55 -9.00
CA CYS A 882 3.83 -23.23 -9.05
C CYS A 882 3.42 -22.83 -10.46
N VAL A 883 4.21 -23.15 -11.51
CA VAL A 883 3.80 -22.88 -12.90
C VAL A 883 2.46 -23.56 -13.21
N VAL A 884 2.29 -24.82 -12.80
CA VAL A 884 1.03 -25.54 -13.00
C VAL A 884 -0.11 -24.92 -12.20
N PHE A 885 0.08 -24.68 -10.90
CA PHE A 885 -1.02 -24.32 -9.99
C PHE A 885 -1.31 -22.82 -9.88
N TYR A 886 -0.41 -21.95 -10.34
CA TYR A 886 -0.58 -20.49 -10.29
C TYR A 886 -0.63 -19.83 -11.67
N VAL A 887 -0.38 -20.59 -12.75
CA VAL A 887 -0.50 -20.10 -14.13
C VAL A 887 -1.47 -20.97 -14.93
N LEU A 888 -1.15 -22.24 -15.15
CA LEU A 888 -1.93 -23.10 -16.06
C LEU A 888 -3.34 -23.40 -15.53
N ILE A 889 -3.47 -23.85 -14.29
CA ILE A 889 -4.76 -24.18 -13.68
C ILE A 889 -5.63 -22.93 -13.52
N PRO A 890 -5.14 -21.80 -12.97
CA PRO A 890 -5.92 -20.56 -12.93
C PRO A 890 -6.38 -20.09 -14.31
N ALA A 891 -5.52 -20.13 -15.33
CA ALA A 891 -5.90 -19.76 -16.69
C ALA A 891 -7.00 -20.68 -17.24
N ALA A 892 -6.90 -21.99 -17.00
CA ALA A 892 -7.92 -22.96 -17.40
C ALA A 892 -9.26 -22.72 -16.69
N ILE A 893 -9.26 -22.48 -15.38
CA ILE A 893 -10.47 -22.16 -14.60
C ILE A 893 -11.09 -20.85 -15.10
N TYR A 894 -10.26 -19.84 -15.33
CA TYR A 894 -10.71 -18.55 -15.83
C TYR A 894 -11.35 -18.67 -17.20
N ALA A 895 -10.70 -19.37 -18.15
CA ALA A 895 -11.27 -19.63 -19.48
C ALA A 895 -12.56 -20.47 -19.41
N ALA A 896 -12.59 -21.50 -18.56
CA ALA A 896 -13.77 -22.35 -18.37
C ALA A 896 -14.97 -21.57 -17.80
N SER A 897 -14.73 -20.51 -17.02
CA SER A 897 -15.82 -19.65 -16.54
C SER A 897 -16.58 -18.95 -17.67
N TYR A 898 -16.02 -18.82 -18.87
CA TYR A 898 -16.70 -18.24 -20.03
C TYR A 898 -17.57 -19.24 -20.82
N ILE A 899 -17.67 -20.50 -20.40
CA ILE A 899 -18.50 -21.50 -21.09
C ILE A 899 -19.95 -21.02 -21.30
N PRO A 900 -20.66 -20.44 -20.30
CA PRO A 900 -22.02 -19.94 -20.51
C PRO A 900 -22.11 -18.84 -21.57
N PHE A 901 -21.15 -17.91 -21.62
CA PHE A 901 -21.04 -16.91 -22.69
C PHE A 901 -20.84 -17.59 -24.06
N MET A 902 -19.97 -18.59 -24.14
CA MET A 902 -19.71 -19.31 -25.39
C MET A 902 -20.88 -20.17 -25.88
N LEU A 903 -21.91 -20.39 -25.05
CA LEU A 903 -23.13 -21.11 -25.40
C LEU A 903 -24.27 -20.19 -25.87
N VAL A 904 -24.07 -18.87 -25.86
CA VAL A 904 -25.03 -17.91 -26.41
C VAL A 904 -25.17 -18.15 -27.93
N PRO A 905 -26.40 -18.38 -28.45
CA PRO A 905 -26.61 -18.62 -29.88
C PRO A 905 -26.23 -17.41 -30.74
N GLY A 906 -25.60 -17.66 -31.89
CA GLY A 906 -25.18 -16.63 -32.84
C GLY A 906 -23.67 -16.45 -32.93
N PRO A 907 -23.17 -15.70 -33.93
CA PRO A 907 -21.74 -15.42 -34.08
C PRO A 907 -21.23 -14.49 -32.97
N GLY A 908 -19.91 -14.52 -32.68
CA GLY A 908 -19.27 -13.60 -31.72
C GLY A 908 -19.08 -14.13 -30.30
N HIS A 909 -19.28 -15.43 -30.07
CA HIS A 909 -19.17 -16.06 -28.74
C HIS A 909 -18.09 -17.17 -28.70
N GLY A 910 -17.04 -17.07 -29.51
CA GLY A 910 -15.95 -18.04 -29.54
C GLY A 910 -14.84 -17.76 -28.52
N LEU A 911 -13.82 -18.61 -28.49
CA LEU A 911 -12.62 -18.40 -27.65
C LEU A 911 -11.86 -17.11 -28.02
N ALA A 912 -11.88 -16.70 -29.29
CA ALA A 912 -11.31 -15.43 -29.72
C ALA A 912 -12.03 -14.24 -29.06
N ASP A 913 -13.36 -14.32 -28.95
CA ASP A 913 -14.18 -13.28 -28.35
C ASP A 913 -13.97 -13.21 -26.83
N VAL A 914 -13.66 -14.32 -26.16
CA VAL A 914 -13.23 -14.31 -24.74
C VAL A 914 -11.98 -13.44 -24.54
N VAL A 915 -11.04 -13.46 -25.48
CA VAL A 915 -9.83 -12.60 -25.43
C VAL A 915 -10.21 -11.13 -25.66
N THR A 916 -11.06 -10.86 -26.66
CA THR A 916 -11.62 -9.52 -26.91
C THR A 916 -12.33 -8.98 -25.67
N TYR A 917 -13.06 -9.84 -24.95
CA TYR A 917 -13.74 -9.50 -23.71
C TYR A 917 -12.77 -9.04 -22.61
N GLN A 918 -11.57 -9.63 -22.53
CA GLN A 918 -10.55 -9.16 -21.58
C GLN A 918 -10.03 -7.78 -21.94
N GLN A 919 -9.86 -7.50 -23.24
CA GLN A 919 -9.45 -6.19 -23.72
C GLN A 919 -10.53 -5.14 -23.45
N HIS A 920 -11.81 -5.47 -23.68
CA HIS A 920 -12.94 -4.62 -23.35
C HIS A 920 -13.00 -4.33 -21.84
N MET A 921 -12.93 -5.36 -20.99
CA MET A 921 -12.94 -5.22 -19.54
C MET A 921 -11.77 -4.35 -19.04
N TYR A 922 -10.56 -4.56 -19.56
CA TYR A 922 -9.41 -3.73 -19.21
C TYR A 922 -9.59 -2.28 -19.68
N SER A 923 -10.08 -2.06 -20.90
CA SER A 923 -10.34 -0.73 -21.47
C SER A 923 -11.41 0.01 -20.67
N TYR A 924 -12.48 -0.68 -20.28
CA TYR A 924 -13.51 -0.15 -19.39
C TYR A 924 -12.90 0.32 -18.07
N HIS A 925 -12.19 -0.56 -17.33
CA HIS A 925 -11.65 -0.21 -16.01
C HIS A 925 -10.53 0.85 -16.06
N SER A 926 -9.72 0.87 -17.12
CA SER A 926 -8.63 1.84 -17.26
C SER A 926 -9.08 3.20 -17.79
N GLY A 927 -10.17 3.25 -18.56
CA GLY A 927 -10.74 4.46 -19.14
C GLY A 927 -11.96 5.04 -18.40
N LEU A 928 -12.48 4.37 -17.36
CA LEU A 928 -13.68 4.82 -16.63
C LEU A 928 -13.43 6.16 -15.91
N VAL A 929 -14.02 7.22 -16.46
CA VAL A 929 -14.12 8.55 -15.83
C VAL A 929 -15.60 8.82 -15.55
N ALA A 930 -16.00 8.65 -14.30
CA ALA A 930 -17.37 8.86 -13.85
C ALA A 930 -17.37 9.54 -12.48
N THR A 931 -18.48 10.20 -12.14
CA THR A 931 -18.72 10.73 -10.79
C THR A 931 -19.92 10.03 -10.18
N HIS A 932 -19.91 9.82 -8.86
CA HIS A 932 -21.02 9.22 -8.15
C HIS A 932 -21.12 9.82 -6.74
N PRO A 933 -22.31 10.21 -6.26
CA PRO A 933 -22.47 10.89 -4.97
C PRO A 933 -21.97 10.11 -3.75
N PHE A 934 -21.89 8.79 -3.86
CA PHE A 934 -21.42 7.89 -2.79
C PHE A 934 -20.03 7.28 -3.03
N SER A 935 -19.28 7.76 -4.01
CA SER A 935 -17.91 7.30 -4.21
C SER A 935 -17.00 7.73 -3.07
N SER A 936 -15.99 6.92 -2.79
CA SER A 936 -15.03 7.15 -1.70
C SER A 936 -13.65 6.64 -2.09
N SER A 937 -12.62 7.38 -1.71
CA SER A 937 -11.22 7.06 -1.99
C SER A 937 -10.65 6.05 -1.00
N TRP A 938 -9.63 5.30 -1.42
CA TRP A 938 -8.99 4.24 -0.64
C TRP A 938 -8.62 4.64 0.80
N TRP A 939 -8.19 5.88 1.04
CA TRP A 939 -7.77 6.38 2.34
C TRP A 939 -8.95 6.70 3.28
N GLU A 940 -10.15 6.93 2.74
CA GLU A 940 -11.36 7.22 3.50
C GLU A 940 -11.95 5.95 4.13
N TRP A 941 -11.66 4.78 3.54
CA TRP A 941 -12.29 3.51 3.93
C TRP A 941 -11.99 3.10 5.37
N PRO A 942 -10.73 3.03 5.85
CA PRO A 942 -10.45 2.58 7.21
C PRO A 942 -11.03 3.50 8.30
N LEU A 943 -11.31 4.75 7.94
CA LEU A 943 -11.94 5.75 8.80
C LEU A 943 -13.47 5.75 8.69
N MET A 944 -14.01 5.08 7.67
CA MET A 944 -15.42 5.03 7.31
C MET A 944 -16.01 6.43 7.08
N LEU A 945 -15.26 7.36 6.46
CA LEU A 945 -15.73 8.74 6.30
C LEU A 945 -16.97 8.85 5.43
N ARG A 946 -17.12 7.94 4.46
CA ARG A 946 -18.20 7.94 3.49
C ARG A 946 -18.71 6.52 3.22
N PRO A 947 -19.78 6.10 3.91
CA PRO A 947 -20.48 4.85 3.63
C PRO A 947 -21.03 4.80 2.21
N ILE A 948 -21.26 3.58 1.70
CA ILE A 948 -22.01 3.36 0.47
C ILE A 948 -23.44 2.94 0.83
N TRP A 949 -24.39 3.49 0.10
CA TRP A 949 -25.81 3.25 0.28
C TRP A 949 -26.33 2.32 -0.82
N TYR A 950 -27.07 1.28 -0.44
CA TYR A 950 -27.57 0.25 -1.33
C TYR A 950 -29.06 0.37 -1.61
N TYR A 951 -29.85 0.82 -0.64
CA TYR A 951 -31.31 0.83 -0.79
C TYR A 951 -31.99 1.96 -0.02
N LYS A 952 -33.03 2.54 -0.64
CA LYS A 952 -34.04 3.42 -0.04
C LYS A 952 -35.42 2.78 -0.09
N GLY A 953 -36.14 2.83 1.03
CA GLY A 953 -37.58 2.64 1.02
C GLY A 953 -38.30 3.87 0.45
N GLU A 954 -39.01 3.69 -0.66
CA GLU A 954 -39.86 4.76 -1.23
C GLU A 954 -41.28 4.73 -0.66
N PHE A 955 -41.79 3.55 -0.30
CA PHE A 955 -43.16 3.32 0.16
C PHE A 955 -43.19 2.94 1.64
N VAL A 956 -42.71 3.84 2.49
CA VAL A 956 -42.71 3.70 3.95
C VAL A 956 -43.69 4.68 4.58
N PRO A 957 -44.27 4.38 5.76
CA PRO A 957 -45.17 5.30 6.46
C PRO A 957 -44.54 6.68 6.68
N PRO A 958 -45.32 7.77 6.67
CA PRO A 958 -44.81 9.11 6.97
C PRO A 958 -44.05 9.16 8.31
N GLY A 959 -42.90 9.83 8.33
CA GLY A 959 -42.02 9.88 9.50
C GLY A 959 -41.16 8.63 9.73
N SER A 960 -41.30 7.61 8.87
CA SER A 960 -40.46 6.41 8.89
C SER A 960 -39.49 6.38 7.71
N MET A 961 -38.45 5.55 7.81
CA MET A 961 -37.49 5.27 6.75
C MET A 961 -37.06 3.81 6.75
N SER A 962 -36.61 3.32 5.60
CA SER A 962 -35.98 2.02 5.44
C SER A 962 -34.74 2.19 4.57
N SER A 963 -33.60 1.67 5.04
CA SER A 963 -32.33 1.81 4.35
C SER A 963 -31.45 0.58 4.49
N ILE A 964 -30.64 0.31 3.46
CA ILE A 964 -29.53 -0.64 3.53
C ILE A 964 -28.24 0.12 3.20
N VAL A 965 -27.31 0.14 4.15
CA VAL A 965 -26.02 0.84 4.03
C VAL A 965 -24.89 -0.15 4.30
N SER A 966 -23.78 -0.03 3.58
CA SER A 966 -22.58 -0.86 3.79
C SER A 966 -21.39 0.00 4.22
N PHE A 967 -20.89 -0.28 5.42
CA PHE A 967 -19.69 0.28 6.02
C PHE A 967 -19.25 -0.62 7.18
N GLY A 968 -18.20 -0.28 7.90
CA GLY A 968 -17.68 -1.12 8.99
C GLY A 968 -18.38 -0.95 10.33
N ASN A 969 -18.23 -1.95 11.21
CA ASN A 969 -18.54 -1.75 12.63
C ASN A 969 -17.45 -0.84 13.26
N PRO A 970 -17.78 0.32 13.84
CA PRO A 970 -16.78 1.23 14.43
C PRO A 970 -15.88 0.60 15.50
N LEU A 971 -16.43 -0.35 16.28
CA LEU A 971 -15.67 -1.09 17.28
C LEU A 971 -14.78 -2.18 16.66
N VAL A 972 -14.95 -2.50 15.38
CA VAL A 972 -14.03 -3.39 14.64
C VAL A 972 -13.02 -2.57 13.85
N TRP A 973 -13.48 -1.56 13.11
CA TRP A 973 -12.66 -0.85 12.12
C TRP A 973 -11.69 0.15 12.74
N TRP A 974 -12.10 0.98 13.70
CA TRP A 974 -11.18 1.95 14.31
C TRP A 974 -10.10 1.27 15.17
N PRO A 975 -10.42 0.29 16.05
CA PRO A 975 -9.39 -0.51 16.71
C PRO A 975 -8.58 -1.34 15.70
N GLY A 976 -9.20 -1.80 14.62
CA GLY A 976 -8.56 -2.51 13.52
C GLY A 976 -7.48 -1.68 12.84
N LEU A 977 -7.78 -0.44 12.46
CA LEU A 977 -6.83 0.52 11.90
C LEU A 977 -5.65 0.75 12.86
N LEU A 978 -5.93 0.96 14.15
CA LEU A 978 -4.88 1.09 15.16
C LEU A 978 -4.01 -0.16 15.21
N CYS A 979 -4.61 -1.35 15.19
CA CYS A 979 -3.90 -2.63 15.18
C CYS A 979 -3.08 -2.82 13.89
N VAL A 980 -3.54 -2.37 12.72
CA VAL A 980 -2.76 -2.40 11.48
C VAL A 980 -1.52 -1.51 11.59
N LEU A 981 -1.66 -0.29 12.12
CA LEU A 981 -0.53 0.63 12.33
C LEU A 981 0.47 0.08 13.35
N LEU A 982 -0.02 -0.48 14.46
CA LEU A 982 0.80 -1.15 15.45
C LEU A 982 1.48 -2.39 14.88
N ALA A 983 0.80 -3.15 14.02
CA ALA A 983 1.35 -4.31 13.35
C ALA A 983 2.49 -3.91 12.41
N LEU A 984 2.32 -2.85 11.60
CA LEU A 984 3.37 -2.30 10.74
C LEU A 984 4.60 -1.90 11.55
N TRP A 985 4.39 -1.16 12.64
CA TRP A 985 5.47 -0.77 13.55
C TRP A 985 6.16 -2.01 14.16
N ALA A 986 5.39 -2.97 14.67
CA ALA A 986 5.92 -4.18 15.28
C ALA A 986 6.64 -5.07 14.26
N ALA A 987 6.18 -5.16 13.02
CA ALA A 987 6.82 -5.98 11.98
C ALA A 987 8.16 -5.41 11.51
N VAL A 988 8.35 -4.09 11.57
CA VAL A 988 9.64 -3.42 11.31
C VAL A 988 10.61 -3.70 12.47
N LYS A 989 10.14 -3.73 13.72
CA LYS A 989 10.98 -3.96 14.90
C LYS A 989 11.28 -5.44 15.17
N THR A 990 10.36 -6.34 14.80
CA THR A 990 10.36 -7.74 15.21
C THR A 990 10.43 -8.68 14.01
N LYS A 991 10.84 -9.93 14.24
CA LYS A 991 10.79 -11.01 13.23
C LYS A 991 9.53 -11.87 13.34
N ASN A 992 8.43 -11.33 13.85
CA ASN A 992 7.20 -12.10 14.07
C ASN A 992 6.56 -12.53 12.73
N LYS A 993 6.65 -13.82 12.41
CA LYS A 993 6.19 -14.37 11.12
C LYS A 993 4.68 -14.29 10.92
N PRO A 994 3.80 -14.68 11.88
CA PRO A 994 2.36 -14.50 11.73
C PRO A 994 1.95 -13.07 11.44
N LEU A 995 2.55 -12.10 12.14
CA LEU A 995 2.20 -10.69 11.94
C LEU A 995 2.61 -10.19 10.55
N ARG A 996 3.79 -10.61 10.06
CA ARG A 996 4.23 -10.32 8.68
C ARG A 996 3.32 -10.95 7.65
N PHE A 997 2.88 -12.19 7.88
CA PHE A 997 1.92 -12.86 7.01
C PHE A 997 0.62 -12.05 6.92
N LEU A 998 0.04 -11.66 8.06
CA LEU A 998 -1.19 -10.87 8.11
C LEU A 998 -1.05 -9.52 7.40
N LEU A 999 0.09 -8.84 7.61
CA LEU A 999 0.38 -7.58 6.93
C LEU A 999 0.55 -7.74 5.42
N ILE A 1000 1.21 -8.81 4.95
CA ILE A 1000 1.35 -9.07 3.51
C ILE A 1000 -0.02 -9.36 2.89
N ALA A 1001 -0.85 -10.17 3.57
CA ALA A 1001 -2.21 -10.45 3.12
C ALA A 1001 -3.03 -9.15 3.03
N TYR A 1002 -3.08 -8.37 4.12
CA TYR A 1002 -3.78 -7.08 4.16
C TYR A 1002 -3.25 -6.08 3.11
N ALA A 1003 -1.93 -5.88 3.05
CA ALA A 1003 -1.31 -4.90 2.15
C ALA A 1003 -1.46 -5.29 0.68
N SER A 1004 -1.44 -6.59 0.37
CA SER A 1004 -1.67 -7.06 -1.00
C SER A 1004 -3.06 -6.68 -1.50
N GLN A 1005 -4.07 -6.63 -0.62
CA GLN A 1005 -5.42 -6.20 -0.99
C GLN A 1005 -5.56 -4.68 -1.00
N TYR A 1006 -4.85 -3.97 -0.12
CA TYR A 1006 -5.03 -2.53 0.10
C TYR A 1006 -4.17 -1.62 -0.77
N LEU A 1007 -2.89 -1.93 -0.93
CA LEU A 1007 -1.96 -1.05 -1.66
C LEU A 1007 -2.32 -0.84 -3.15
N PRO A 1008 -2.83 -1.85 -3.89
CA PRO A 1008 -3.18 -1.65 -5.29
C PRO A 1008 -4.22 -0.54 -5.50
N TRP A 1009 -5.17 -0.37 -4.56
CA TRP A 1009 -6.18 0.69 -4.63
C TRP A 1009 -5.60 2.10 -4.58
N MET A 1010 -4.39 2.28 -4.05
CA MET A 1010 -3.69 3.57 -4.08
C MET A 1010 -3.29 3.98 -5.50
N LEU A 1011 -3.21 3.02 -6.42
CA LEU A 1011 -2.81 3.21 -7.81
C LEU A 1011 -4.00 3.26 -8.79
N VAL A 1012 -5.22 2.98 -8.32
CA VAL A 1012 -6.42 2.88 -9.15
C VAL A 1012 -7.04 4.28 -9.31
N PRO A 1013 -7.07 4.86 -10.53
CA PRO A 1013 -7.53 6.23 -10.74
C PRO A 1013 -9.05 6.35 -10.95
N ARG A 1014 -9.75 5.23 -11.17
CA ARG A 1014 -11.19 5.20 -11.43
C ARG A 1014 -12.03 5.40 -10.16
N LEU A 1015 -13.33 5.58 -10.37
CA LEU A 1015 -14.33 5.60 -9.30
C LEU A 1015 -14.24 4.35 -8.42
N THR A 1016 -14.24 4.54 -7.09
CA THR A 1016 -14.19 3.46 -6.09
C THR A 1016 -15.13 3.72 -4.92
N PHE A 1017 -15.34 2.70 -4.11
CA PHE A 1017 -16.34 2.64 -3.04
C PHE A 1017 -15.82 1.86 -1.83
N ILE A 1018 -16.35 2.16 -0.64
CA ILE A 1018 -15.87 1.58 0.62
C ILE A 1018 -15.97 0.04 0.67
N TYR A 1019 -16.91 -0.58 -0.05
CA TYR A 1019 -17.03 -2.03 -0.10
C TYR A 1019 -15.79 -2.74 -0.66
N HIS A 1020 -14.94 -2.06 -1.44
CA HIS A 1020 -13.67 -2.62 -1.91
C HIS A 1020 -12.70 -2.95 -0.76
N TYR A 1021 -12.90 -2.33 0.42
CA TYR A 1021 -12.14 -2.63 1.62
C TYR A 1021 -12.57 -3.94 2.30
N PHE A 1022 -13.67 -4.57 1.87
CA PHE A 1022 -14.17 -5.81 2.46
C PHE A 1022 -13.11 -6.94 2.47
N ALA A 1023 -12.27 -7.02 1.43
CA ALA A 1023 -11.18 -8.01 1.34
C ALA A 1023 -10.11 -7.87 2.44
N MET A 1024 -10.04 -6.71 3.11
CA MET A 1024 -9.03 -6.37 4.12
C MET A 1024 -9.54 -6.71 5.52
N VAL A 1025 -10.86 -6.67 5.71
CA VAL A 1025 -11.54 -6.84 7.01
C VAL A 1025 -11.14 -8.14 7.72
N PRO A 1026 -11.07 -9.32 7.05
CA PRO A 1026 -10.68 -10.54 7.73
C PRO A 1026 -9.28 -10.48 8.33
N PHE A 1027 -8.31 -9.93 7.59
CA PHE A 1027 -6.92 -9.82 8.04
C PHE A 1027 -6.76 -8.74 9.12
N MET A 1028 -7.55 -7.68 9.04
CA MET A 1028 -7.64 -6.64 10.08
C MET A 1028 -8.14 -7.23 11.41
N ILE A 1029 -9.21 -8.01 11.40
CA ILE A 1029 -9.73 -8.69 12.60
C ILE A 1029 -8.69 -9.64 13.20
N LEU A 1030 -7.99 -10.42 12.37
CA LEU A 1030 -6.91 -11.28 12.87
C LEU A 1030 -5.78 -10.48 13.53
N MET A 1031 -5.46 -9.28 13.06
CA MET A 1031 -4.51 -8.38 13.73
C MET A 1031 -5.06 -7.87 15.07
N ILE A 1032 -6.35 -7.55 15.18
CA ILE A 1032 -7.00 -7.24 16.47
C ILE A 1032 -6.79 -8.40 17.43
N ILE A 1033 -7.13 -9.63 17.01
CA ILE A 1033 -6.99 -10.82 17.85
C ILE A 1033 -5.53 -11.08 18.26
N PHE A 1034 -4.56 -10.81 17.38
CA PHE A 1034 -3.15 -10.90 17.73
C PHE A 1034 -2.78 -10.00 18.92
N PHE A 1035 -3.25 -8.75 18.95
CA PHE A 1035 -2.99 -7.82 20.06
C PHE A 1035 -3.85 -8.11 21.29
N LEU A 1036 -5.12 -8.51 21.13
CA LEU A 1036 -5.98 -8.92 22.25
C LEU A 1036 -5.42 -10.14 22.96
N ARG A 1037 -4.96 -11.15 22.20
CA ARG A 1037 -4.22 -12.29 22.74
C ARG A 1037 -3.04 -11.82 23.58
N HIS A 1038 -2.23 -10.92 23.03
CA HIS A 1038 -1.06 -10.40 23.73
C HIS A 1038 -1.43 -9.73 25.06
N LEU A 1039 -2.49 -8.93 25.08
CA LEU A 1039 -3.00 -8.28 26.28
C LEU A 1039 -3.52 -9.29 27.31
N ILE A 1040 -4.25 -10.33 26.89
CA ILE A 1040 -4.75 -11.39 27.78
C ILE A 1040 -3.61 -12.17 28.41
N GLU A 1041 -2.62 -12.57 27.61
CA GLU A 1041 -1.48 -13.37 28.07
C GLU A 1041 -0.53 -12.59 28.98
N THR A 1042 -0.43 -11.26 28.83
CA THR A 1042 0.44 -10.42 29.66
C THR A 1042 -0.27 -9.80 30.86
N ARG A 1043 -1.57 -9.50 30.73
CA ARG A 1043 -2.39 -8.89 31.77
C ARG A 1043 -3.75 -9.60 31.85
N PRO A 1044 -3.83 -10.79 32.48
CA PRO A 1044 -5.06 -11.58 32.55
C PRO A 1044 -6.27 -10.83 33.12
N LYS A 1045 -6.05 -9.86 34.02
CA LYS A 1045 -7.12 -9.00 34.58
C LYS A 1045 -7.87 -8.18 33.51
N LEU A 1046 -7.27 -7.94 32.34
CA LEU A 1046 -7.92 -7.23 31.23
C LEU A 1046 -8.89 -8.12 30.44
N LYS A 1047 -8.88 -9.43 30.65
CA LYS A 1047 -9.76 -10.37 29.93
C LYS A 1047 -11.24 -10.00 30.05
N ARG A 1048 -11.69 -9.55 31.23
CA ARG A 1048 -13.08 -9.08 31.44
C ARG A 1048 -13.44 -7.90 30.53
N TRP A 1049 -12.52 -6.95 30.36
CA TRP A 1049 -12.73 -5.77 29.52
C TRP A 1049 -12.75 -6.11 28.04
N ILE A 1050 -12.04 -7.18 27.63
CA ILE A 1050 -12.11 -7.69 26.27
C ILE A 1050 -13.48 -8.31 25.98
N TYR A 1051 -14.08 -9.03 26.94
CA TYR A 1051 -15.46 -9.49 26.78
C TYR A 1051 -16.47 -8.33 26.75
N VAL A 1052 -16.25 -7.27 27.53
CA VAL A 1052 -17.05 -6.04 27.43
C VAL A 1052 -16.91 -5.40 26.04
N TYR A 1053 -15.70 -5.36 25.48
CA TYR A 1053 -15.47 -4.88 24.11
C TYR A 1053 -16.22 -5.72 23.06
N LEU A 1054 -16.16 -7.05 23.15
CA LEU A 1054 -16.89 -7.94 22.25
C LEU A 1054 -18.41 -7.76 22.39
N ALA A 1055 -18.92 -7.66 23.62
CA ALA A 1055 -20.33 -7.37 23.88
C ALA A 1055 -20.72 -6.01 23.28
N GLY A 1056 -19.88 -4.98 23.44
CA GLY A 1056 -20.08 -3.67 22.82
C GLY A 1056 -20.18 -3.74 21.30
N ALA A 1057 -19.31 -4.51 20.64
CA ALA A 1057 -19.36 -4.70 19.19
C ALA A 1057 -20.69 -5.34 18.73
N ALA A 1058 -21.20 -6.32 19.49
CA ALA A 1058 -22.48 -6.97 19.21
C ALA A 1058 -23.70 -6.09 19.52
N VAL A 1059 -23.66 -5.32 20.62
CA VAL A 1059 -24.70 -4.32 20.91
C VAL A 1059 -24.75 -3.28 19.80
N LEU A 1060 -23.60 -2.82 19.32
CA LEU A 1060 -23.54 -1.86 18.22
C LEU A 1060 -24.08 -2.45 16.92
N PHE A 1061 -23.81 -3.73 16.64
CA PHE A 1061 -24.45 -4.45 15.54
C PHE A 1061 -25.97 -4.49 15.68
N ALA A 1062 -26.51 -4.79 16.87
CA ALA A 1062 -27.95 -4.79 17.10
C ALA A 1062 -28.57 -3.39 16.92
N VAL A 1063 -27.90 -2.34 17.37
CA VAL A 1063 -28.33 -0.94 17.19
C VAL A 1063 -28.33 -0.55 15.70
N PHE A 1064 -27.30 -0.92 14.94
CA PHE A 1064 -27.26 -0.59 13.51
C PHE A 1064 -28.04 -1.58 12.63
N TYR A 1065 -28.47 -2.72 13.17
CA TYR A 1065 -29.14 -3.79 12.42
C TYR A 1065 -30.27 -3.29 11.51
N PRO A 1066 -31.18 -2.37 11.93
CA PRO A 1066 -32.22 -1.87 11.05
C PRO A 1066 -31.69 -1.23 9.75
N LEU A 1067 -30.61 -0.45 9.83
CA LEU A 1067 -29.94 0.21 8.70
C LEU A 1067 -29.10 -0.74 7.83
N LEU A 1068 -28.75 -1.90 8.35
CA LEU A 1068 -28.01 -2.93 7.62
C LEU A 1068 -28.94 -3.95 6.97
N SER A 1069 -30.20 -4.00 7.41
CA SER A 1069 -31.16 -5.04 7.05
C SER A 1069 -32.35 -4.57 6.23
N GLY A 1070 -32.57 -3.25 6.14
CA GLY A 1070 -33.73 -2.68 5.45
C GLY A 1070 -35.00 -2.65 6.30
N LEU A 1071 -34.90 -2.80 7.63
CA LEU A 1071 -36.07 -2.65 8.50
C LEU A 1071 -36.57 -1.21 8.51
N VAL A 1072 -37.89 -1.06 8.59
CA VAL A 1072 -38.54 0.23 8.73
C VAL A 1072 -38.37 0.72 10.17
N VAL A 1073 -37.86 1.94 10.32
CA VAL A 1073 -37.66 2.62 11.60
C VAL A 1073 -38.14 4.06 11.51
N ASP A 1074 -38.41 4.68 12.66
CA ASP A 1074 -38.68 6.12 12.74
C ASP A 1074 -37.45 6.93 12.27
N ASP A 1075 -37.66 8.01 11.51
CA ASP A 1075 -36.58 8.83 10.98
C ASP A 1075 -35.69 9.43 12.09
N SER A 1076 -36.27 9.75 13.26
CA SER A 1076 -35.51 10.27 14.40
C SER A 1076 -34.46 9.29 14.90
N TYR A 1077 -34.70 7.98 14.77
CA TYR A 1077 -33.75 6.94 15.17
C TYR A 1077 -32.42 7.08 14.42
N THR A 1078 -32.48 7.39 13.13
CA THR A 1078 -31.27 7.42 12.29
C THR A 1078 -30.46 8.68 12.52
N GLY A 1079 -31.11 9.78 12.92
CA GLY A 1079 -30.44 11.01 13.38
C GLY A 1079 -29.40 10.74 14.47
N TRP A 1080 -29.71 9.86 15.44
CA TRP A 1080 -28.77 9.46 16.52
C TRP A 1080 -27.59 8.61 16.03
N LEU A 1081 -27.76 7.92 14.90
CA LEU A 1081 -26.75 7.03 14.35
C LEU A 1081 -25.76 7.75 13.42
N ARG A 1082 -26.04 8.99 13.01
CA ARG A 1082 -25.15 9.81 12.16
C ARG A 1082 -23.99 10.40 12.95
N TRP A 1083 -22.98 9.57 13.25
CA TRP A 1083 -21.82 9.98 14.06
C TRP A 1083 -20.81 10.85 13.31
N LEU A 1084 -20.74 10.72 11.99
CA LEU A 1084 -19.86 11.51 11.13
C LEU A 1084 -20.70 12.27 10.10
N PRO A 1085 -20.26 13.46 9.65
CA PRO A 1085 -21.00 14.26 8.66
C PRO A 1085 -21.27 13.54 7.33
N GLY A 1086 -20.37 12.62 6.94
CA GLY A 1086 -20.53 11.82 5.71
C GLY A 1086 -21.44 10.60 5.86
N TRP A 1087 -21.97 10.32 7.05
CA TRP A 1087 -22.90 9.21 7.29
C TRP A 1087 -24.33 9.65 7.01
N SER A 1088 -24.73 9.50 5.75
CA SER A 1088 -26.10 9.77 5.31
C SER A 1088 -26.87 8.47 5.19
N PHE A 1089 -27.93 8.35 5.97
CA PHE A 1089 -28.89 7.24 5.94
C PHE A 1089 -30.19 7.83 5.40
N PHE A 1090 -30.54 7.49 4.16
CA PHE A 1090 -31.66 8.05 3.40
C PHE A 1090 -32.86 7.13 3.39
#